data_AF-A0AAI9GFR1-F1
#
_entry.id   AF-A0AAI9GFR1-F1
#
_cell.length_a   1.000
_cell.length_b   1.000
_cell.length_c   1.000
_cell.angle_alpha   90.00
_cell.angle_beta   90.00
_cell.angle_gamma   90.00
#
_symmetry.space_group_name_H-M   'P 1'
#
loop_
_entity.id
_entity.type
_entity.pdbx_description
1 polymer ?
#
loop_
_entity_poly.entity_id
_entity_poly.type
_entity_poly.pdbx_seq_one_letter_code
_entity_poly.pdbx_strand_id
1 'polypeptide(L)'
;MAKGKSALALALKKKIGSNDEIQKVSHWIDSGFPPLNKAISGRYDGGFPCGRIVEVFGPPSAGKCVTADTMLLTERGMVTVKELFEIEGHKATCTTRDVEHNVGLINENGVIEKTSHLTWNNRRKFKRIKLASGGYIEATFRHPIRVVDDLGNIVWRYAEKISVGDTIPSMVGTHQFGDQHLDANIAKLMGYLIADGYVASENSVHFSNTDPFIKDEYYRLISLVSNKMPVTRKHNGSEDHVLFSKEVRSLLFKEYGLEYEKAAGKQVPLSVRRANSEAQIAFLRGYFELECHVNDGRCIEVVSASGLLLQQIRLMLLNLGITSTISEKHVAGYKNIYYRLSFSGSNYDLFLSTIGFESPARLAVATKRDISFDRTYLGYVPHISGLVKSLYESLTKTSRKDYVLVDHVIGRGDRVGIDKLREIYVSFIGRKNRFNEHLFAQLAAVIDSNLFYDEVVAIEEGEAPTFDVAMPETHSFWSNGIISHNTFLATAAMVSAQKQDGLAVFLDHENSFDVGLAVANGLNADEDDGQWVYKQPDTFEDSVELIGTILKLVRDEELIPETAPICIVADSLASMVPNSKAEKFDKMAEGTAKDKDQLNMNDNTALARATSANFPTLALWARKYNACIIFLNQVRTKIGVMFGDPTTSPGGDSPKFYASVRIRLGASVMKDGKEKIGQDVGAECIKNKVAPPFGKCSWKFYFDPTRGLDVIESLVEYMLEEGYLPKNASGRVEIGDKKYTKSQIVEMYREKPLPEIIAALQAIDERRAKESSPAETEEA
;
A
#
# COMPACT_ATOMS: atom_id res chain seq x y z
N MET A 1 -63.65 -18.89 -28.51
CA MET A 1 -63.59 -20.37 -28.57
C MET A 1 -62.66 -20.88 -27.47
N ALA A 2 -63.14 -21.69 -26.54
CA ALA A 2 -62.31 -22.26 -25.47
C ALA A 2 -61.38 -23.35 -26.04
N LYS A 3 -60.08 -23.08 -26.14
CA LYS A 3 -59.07 -24.10 -26.50
C LYS A 3 -59.02 -25.15 -25.40
N GLY A 4 -59.38 -26.40 -25.73
CA GLY A 4 -59.29 -27.54 -24.81
C GLY A 4 -57.85 -27.76 -24.31
N LYS A 5 -57.70 -28.15 -23.04
CA LYS A 5 -56.39 -28.45 -22.43
C LYS A 5 -55.74 -29.65 -23.15
N SER A 6 -54.49 -29.50 -23.57
CA SER A 6 -53.71 -30.53 -24.28
C SER A 6 -53.62 -31.83 -23.48
N ALA A 7 -54.02 -32.95 -24.10
CA ALA A 7 -53.93 -34.29 -23.52
C ALA A 7 -52.50 -34.68 -23.16
N LEU A 8 -51.51 -34.26 -23.95
CA LEU A 8 -50.08 -34.48 -23.68
C LEU A 8 -49.65 -33.73 -22.41
N ALA A 9 -50.04 -32.46 -22.27
CA ALA A 9 -49.67 -31.64 -21.11
C ALA A 9 -50.28 -32.19 -19.81
N LEU A 10 -51.52 -32.70 -19.86
CA LEU A 10 -52.16 -33.36 -18.73
C LEU A 10 -51.50 -34.69 -18.36
N ALA A 11 -51.13 -35.50 -19.35
CA ALA A 11 -50.44 -36.77 -19.13
C ALA A 11 -49.04 -36.56 -18.52
N LEU A 12 -48.28 -35.58 -19.04
CA LEU A 12 -46.99 -35.18 -18.47
C LEU A 12 -47.17 -34.65 -17.05
N LYS A 13 -48.10 -33.69 -16.83
CA LYS A 13 -48.34 -33.14 -15.49
C LYS A 13 -48.72 -34.19 -14.45
N LYS A 14 -49.50 -35.20 -14.85
CA LYS A 14 -49.87 -36.32 -13.97
C LYS A 14 -48.69 -37.25 -13.66
N LYS A 15 -47.75 -37.41 -14.59
CA LYS A 15 -46.64 -38.37 -14.46
C LYS A 15 -45.40 -37.80 -13.81
N ILE A 16 -45.05 -36.55 -14.12
CA ILE A 16 -43.81 -35.89 -13.68
C ILE A 16 -44.04 -34.60 -12.89
N GLY A 17 -45.30 -34.26 -12.58
CA GLY A 17 -45.65 -33.01 -11.86
C GLY A 17 -45.78 -31.80 -12.79
N SER A 18 -46.12 -30.64 -12.21
CA SER A 18 -46.11 -29.37 -12.94
C SER A 18 -44.68 -29.03 -13.36
N ASN A 19 -44.52 -28.17 -14.39
CA ASN A 19 -43.22 -27.58 -14.67
C ASN A 19 -42.71 -26.84 -13.43
N ASP A 20 -41.41 -26.94 -13.17
CA ASP A 20 -40.74 -26.14 -12.14
C ASP A 20 -40.86 -24.65 -12.46
N GLU A 21 -40.86 -23.81 -11.42
CA GLU A 21 -40.76 -22.37 -11.61
C GLU A 21 -39.43 -22.01 -12.26
N ILE A 22 -39.48 -21.11 -13.25
CA ILE A 22 -38.27 -20.59 -13.90
C ILE A 22 -37.50 -19.79 -12.85
N GLN A 23 -36.37 -20.32 -12.39
CA GLN A 23 -35.54 -19.67 -11.39
C GLN A 23 -34.86 -18.42 -11.96
N LYS A 24 -35.43 -17.26 -11.64
CA LYS A 24 -34.85 -15.94 -11.91
C LYS A 24 -33.94 -15.52 -10.75
N VAL A 25 -33.02 -14.59 -11.00
CA VAL A 25 -32.27 -13.94 -9.92
C VAL A 25 -33.24 -13.06 -9.14
N SER A 26 -33.51 -13.43 -7.89
CA SER A 26 -34.44 -12.72 -7.01
C SER A 26 -33.79 -11.59 -6.22
N HIS A 27 -32.48 -11.70 -5.93
CA HIS A 27 -31.74 -10.77 -5.09
C HIS A 27 -30.44 -10.31 -5.76
N TRP A 28 -30.07 -9.06 -5.50
CA TRP A 28 -28.95 -8.41 -6.15
C TRP A 28 -28.18 -7.57 -5.12
N ILE A 29 -26.85 -7.67 -5.14
CA ILE A 29 -25.96 -6.88 -4.28
C ILE A 29 -25.54 -5.65 -5.08
N ASP A 30 -25.73 -4.44 -4.56
CA ASP A 30 -25.35 -3.22 -5.27
C ASP A 30 -23.82 -3.18 -5.46
N SER A 31 -23.36 -2.86 -6.67
CA SER A 31 -21.93 -2.67 -6.94
C SER A 31 -21.37 -1.35 -6.41
N GLY A 32 -22.25 -0.45 -5.92
CA GLY A 32 -21.94 0.94 -5.59
C GLY A 32 -22.01 1.87 -6.79
N PHE A 33 -22.32 1.37 -7.99
CA PHE A 33 -22.41 2.16 -9.21
C PHE A 33 -23.58 1.73 -10.13
N PRO A 34 -24.66 2.52 -10.26
CA PRO A 34 -25.88 2.10 -10.98
C PRO A 34 -25.69 1.72 -12.46
N PRO A 35 -24.83 2.38 -13.26
CA PRO A 35 -24.57 1.92 -14.62
C PRO A 35 -23.89 0.55 -14.68
N LEU A 36 -23.03 0.22 -13.71
CA LEU A 36 -22.47 -1.13 -13.59
C LEU A 36 -23.55 -2.13 -13.20
N ASN A 37 -24.46 -1.77 -12.28
CA ASN A 37 -25.63 -2.58 -11.97
C ASN A 37 -26.44 -2.88 -13.24
N LYS A 38 -26.71 -1.86 -14.07
CA LYS A 38 -27.42 -2.07 -15.34
C LYS A 38 -26.64 -2.95 -16.32
N ALA A 39 -25.33 -2.78 -16.43
CA ALA A 39 -24.49 -3.64 -17.27
C ALA A 39 -24.52 -5.11 -16.81
N ILE A 40 -24.74 -5.37 -15.52
CA ILE A 40 -24.81 -6.71 -14.93
C ILE A 40 -26.23 -7.31 -14.98
N SER A 41 -27.26 -6.57 -14.57
CA SER A 41 -28.62 -7.10 -14.41
C SER A 41 -29.63 -6.63 -15.45
N GLY A 42 -29.26 -5.65 -16.29
CA GLY A 42 -30.20 -4.90 -17.12
C GLY A 42 -31.01 -3.84 -16.34
N ARG A 43 -30.75 -3.66 -15.04
CA ARG A 43 -31.44 -2.70 -14.16
C ARG A 43 -30.46 -1.93 -13.29
N TYR A 44 -30.76 -0.67 -13.01
CA TYR A 44 -29.89 0.21 -12.23
C TYR A 44 -29.80 -0.14 -10.73
N ASP A 45 -30.78 -0.89 -10.22
CA ASP A 45 -30.90 -1.37 -8.84
C ASP A 45 -30.52 -2.85 -8.68
N GLY A 46 -30.04 -3.50 -9.75
CA GLY A 46 -29.60 -4.90 -9.71
C GLY A 46 -28.10 -5.02 -9.98
N GLY A 47 -27.27 -5.10 -8.94
CA GLY A 47 -25.82 -5.25 -9.11
C GLY A 47 -25.36 -6.68 -9.35
N PHE A 48 -24.58 -7.24 -8.44
CA PHE A 48 -24.10 -8.62 -8.50
C PHE A 48 -25.23 -9.62 -8.18
N PRO A 49 -25.45 -10.65 -9.02
CA PRO A 49 -26.57 -11.57 -8.84
C PRO A 49 -26.32 -12.58 -7.70
N CYS A 50 -27.20 -12.61 -6.71
CA CYS A 50 -27.28 -13.74 -5.79
C CYS A 50 -27.71 -15.01 -6.52
N GLY A 51 -27.29 -16.18 -6.02
CA GLY A 51 -27.54 -17.44 -6.71
C GLY A 51 -26.50 -17.78 -7.77
N ARG A 52 -25.41 -17.03 -7.89
CA ARG A 52 -24.48 -17.08 -9.03
C ARG A 52 -23.02 -16.86 -8.60
N ILE A 53 -22.11 -17.26 -9.48
CA ILE A 53 -20.69 -16.92 -9.41
C ILE A 53 -20.42 -15.72 -10.32
N VAL A 54 -19.66 -14.75 -9.81
CA VAL A 54 -19.14 -13.60 -10.53
C VAL A 54 -17.62 -13.69 -10.58
N GLU A 55 -17.01 -13.43 -11.73
CA GLU A 55 -15.56 -13.26 -11.85
C GLU A 55 -15.26 -11.80 -12.22
N VAL A 56 -14.44 -11.12 -11.42
CA VAL A 56 -13.94 -9.78 -11.72
C VAL A 56 -12.45 -9.86 -11.97
N PHE A 57 -12.00 -9.38 -13.13
CA PHE A 57 -10.59 -9.48 -13.48
C PHE A 57 -10.07 -8.25 -14.21
N GLY A 58 -8.82 -7.89 -13.91
CA GLY A 58 -8.15 -6.72 -14.45
C GLY A 58 -6.64 -6.92 -14.50
N PRO A 59 -5.89 -5.98 -15.12
CA PRO A 59 -4.43 -6.01 -15.06
C PRO A 59 -3.94 -5.97 -13.60
N PRO A 60 -2.78 -6.59 -13.29
CA PRO A 60 -2.16 -6.49 -11.96
C PRO A 60 -2.04 -5.02 -11.53
N SER A 61 -2.28 -4.75 -10.25
CA SER A 61 -2.11 -3.41 -9.66
C SER A 61 -2.87 -2.31 -10.40
N ALA A 62 -4.21 -2.36 -10.41
CA ALA A 62 -5.04 -1.22 -10.79
C ALA A 62 -4.91 -0.07 -9.76
N GLY A 63 -3.74 0.58 -9.71
CA GLY A 63 -3.53 1.91 -9.12
C GLY A 63 -2.42 2.10 -8.09
N LYS A 64 -1.78 1.04 -7.58
CA LYS A 64 -1.02 1.11 -6.31
C LYS A 64 0.44 0.74 -6.54
N CYS A 65 1.32 1.74 -6.63
CA CYS A 65 2.74 1.51 -6.92
C CYS A 65 3.64 2.59 -6.31
N VAL A 66 4.89 2.25 -6.03
CA VAL A 66 5.98 3.15 -5.61
C VAL A 66 7.05 3.28 -6.71
N THR A 67 7.94 4.27 -6.65
CA THR A 67 9.01 4.44 -7.67
C THR A 67 10.20 3.51 -7.45
N ALA A 68 11.01 3.32 -8.51
CA ALA A 68 12.21 2.47 -8.52
C ALA A 68 13.19 2.72 -7.37
N ASP A 69 13.35 4.00 -7.03
CA ASP A 69 14.35 4.49 -6.09
C ASP A 69 13.83 4.49 -4.64
N THR A 70 12.60 4.00 -4.44
CA THR A 70 12.00 3.84 -3.11
C THR A 70 12.81 2.81 -2.32
N MET A 71 13.31 3.20 -1.16
CA MET A 71 14.04 2.35 -0.24
C MET A 71 13.07 1.44 0.51
N LEU A 72 13.34 0.14 0.48
CA LEU A 72 12.67 -0.89 1.24
C LEU A 72 13.60 -1.36 2.36
N LEU A 73 13.01 -1.65 3.53
CA LEU A 73 13.71 -2.33 4.61
C LEU A 73 13.40 -3.82 4.51
N THR A 74 14.45 -4.61 4.27
CA THR A 74 14.34 -6.03 3.95
C THR A 74 15.15 -6.86 4.95
N GLU A 75 14.93 -8.18 4.97
CA GLU A 75 15.76 -9.12 5.71
C GLU A 75 17.25 -9.08 5.29
N ARG A 76 17.53 -8.55 4.10
CA ARG A 76 18.89 -8.38 3.54
C ARG A 76 19.41 -6.94 3.67
N GLY A 77 18.77 -6.12 4.50
CA GLY A 77 19.12 -4.73 4.74
C GLY A 77 18.34 -3.75 3.87
N MET A 78 18.85 -2.52 3.75
CA MET A 78 18.18 -1.42 3.05
C MET A 78 18.52 -1.42 1.55
N VAL A 79 17.54 -1.73 0.73
CA VAL A 79 17.69 -1.78 -0.73
C VAL A 79 16.57 -0.98 -1.41
N THR A 80 16.89 -0.31 -2.51
CA THR A 80 15.84 0.27 -3.35
C THR A 80 15.02 -0.83 -4.01
N VAL A 81 13.79 -0.54 -4.43
CA VAL A 81 12.98 -1.51 -5.19
C VAL A 81 13.74 -2.02 -6.42
N LYS A 82 14.44 -1.12 -7.12
CA LYS A 82 15.26 -1.50 -8.27
C LYS A 82 16.38 -2.48 -7.88
N GLU A 83 17.14 -2.17 -6.83
CA GLU A 83 18.22 -3.03 -6.35
C GLU A 83 17.71 -4.38 -5.89
N LEU A 84 16.54 -4.41 -5.25
CA LEU A 84 15.88 -5.65 -4.87
C LEU A 84 15.65 -6.55 -6.10
N PHE A 85 15.04 -6.03 -7.15
CA PHE A 85 14.86 -6.79 -8.40
C PHE A 85 16.19 -7.27 -8.99
N GLU A 86 17.22 -6.42 -9.00
CA GLU A 86 18.54 -6.76 -9.55
C GLU A 86 19.24 -7.86 -8.74
N ILE A 87 19.17 -7.80 -7.40
CA ILE A 87 19.70 -8.82 -6.49
C ILE A 87 19.04 -10.17 -6.73
N GLU A 88 17.74 -10.17 -7.04
CA GLU A 88 16.97 -11.38 -7.34
C GLU A 88 17.14 -11.86 -8.79
N GLY A 89 18.06 -11.26 -9.56
CA GLY A 89 18.37 -11.69 -10.93
C GLY A 89 17.41 -11.14 -11.99
N HIS A 90 16.54 -10.20 -11.63
CA HIS A 90 15.58 -9.58 -12.52
C HIS A 90 16.05 -8.17 -12.93
N LYS A 91 16.58 -8.05 -14.15
CA LYS A 91 16.94 -6.72 -14.68
C LYS A 91 15.70 -5.85 -14.85
N ALA A 92 15.86 -4.58 -14.53
CA ALA A 92 14.91 -3.51 -14.81
C ALA A 92 14.50 -3.48 -16.30
N THR A 93 13.19 -3.48 -16.58
CA THR A 93 12.67 -3.38 -17.96
C THR A 93 11.52 -2.38 -18.04
N CYS A 94 11.28 -1.73 -19.18
CA CYS A 94 10.13 -0.82 -19.32
C CYS A 94 8.80 -1.53 -19.63
N THR A 95 8.69 -2.82 -19.29
CA THR A 95 7.53 -3.68 -19.57
C THR A 95 7.00 -4.26 -18.28
N THR A 96 5.68 -4.33 -18.14
CA THR A 96 5.05 -4.89 -16.95
C THR A 96 5.47 -6.35 -16.76
N ARG A 97 5.94 -6.70 -15.56
CA ARG A 97 6.39 -8.06 -15.23
C ARG A 97 6.04 -8.38 -13.77
N ASP A 98 5.33 -9.48 -13.56
CA ASP A 98 5.17 -10.06 -12.24
C ASP A 98 6.18 -11.18 -12.06
N VAL A 99 6.82 -11.21 -10.91
CA VAL A 99 7.78 -12.24 -10.53
C VAL A 99 7.35 -12.77 -9.18
N GLU A 100 7.05 -14.08 -9.11
CA GLU A 100 6.86 -14.77 -7.85
C GLU A 100 8.19 -14.76 -7.10
N HIS A 101 8.19 -14.23 -5.88
CA HIS A 101 9.43 -14.03 -5.14
C HIS A 101 9.19 -13.97 -3.64
N ASN A 102 10.11 -14.54 -2.86
CA ASN A 102 9.97 -14.74 -1.41
C ASN A 102 11.09 -14.01 -0.64
N VAL A 103 11.08 -12.68 -0.73
CA VAL A 103 12.01 -11.83 0.03
C VAL A 103 11.31 -11.30 1.29
N GLY A 104 12.01 -11.29 2.42
CA GLY A 104 11.49 -10.71 3.65
C GLY A 104 11.51 -9.18 3.60
N LEU A 105 10.36 -8.53 3.79
CA LEU A 105 10.22 -7.10 4.01
C LEU A 105 9.67 -6.82 5.41
N ILE A 106 9.99 -5.66 5.97
CA ILE A 106 9.36 -5.20 7.21
C ILE A 106 7.94 -4.71 6.91
N ASN A 107 6.95 -5.32 7.57
CA ASN A 107 5.55 -4.94 7.47
C ASN A 107 5.15 -3.80 8.42
N GLU A 108 3.86 -3.43 8.45
CA GLU A 108 3.38 -2.33 9.32
C GLU A 108 3.57 -2.56 10.81
N ASN A 109 3.73 -3.81 11.25
CA ASN A 109 3.96 -4.17 12.65
C ASN A 109 5.45 -4.21 13.03
N GLY A 110 6.34 -3.93 12.08
CA GLY A 110 7.79 -3.93 12.33
C GLY A 110 8.42 -5.32 12.31
N VAL A 111 7.72 -6.34 11.80
CA VAL A 111 8.22 -7.71 11.68
C VAL A 111 8.51 -8.07 10.23
N ILE A 112 9.40 -9.03 10.01
CA ILE A 112 9.70 -9.54 8.67
C ILE A 112 8.54 -10.42 8.20
N GLU A 113 8.01 -10.08 7.03
CA GLU A 113 7.02 -10.85 6.31
C GLU A 113 7.53 -11.10 4.88
N LYS A 114 7.25 -12.30 4.37
CA LYS A 114 7.75 -12.74 3.06
C LYS A 114 6.82 -12.28 1.94
N THR A 115 7.37 -11.63 0.92
CA THR A 115 6.60 -11.28 -0.28
C THR A 115 6.09 -12.54 -0.98
N SER A 116 4.98 -12.43 -1.72
CA SER A 116 4.58 -13.45 -2.71
C SER A 116 5.00 -13.06 -4.13
N HIS A 117 4.89 -11.76 -4.46
CA HIS A 117 5.15 -11.26 -5.80
C HIS A 117 5.81 -9.88 -5.78
N LEU A 118 6.68 -9.67 -6.75
CA LEU A 118 7.23 -8.37 -7.11
C LEU A 118 6.74 -8.00 -8.51
N THR A 119 6.11 -6.84 -8.63
CA THR A 119 5.57 -6.36 -9.91
C THR A 119 6.35 -5.14 -10.39
N TRP A 120 7.00 -5.26 -11.55
CA TRP A 120 7.47 -4.13 -12.31
C TRP A 120 6.31 -3.55 -13.12
N ASN A 121 6.04 -2.25 -13.00
CA ASN A 121 5.06 -1.54 -13.82
C ASN A 121 5.72 -0.55 -14.78
N ASN A 122 5.03 -0.18 -15.87
CA ASN A 122 5.51 0.88 -16.76
C ASN A 122 5.54 2.26 -16.06
N ARG A 123 5.97 3.32 -16.74
CA ARG A 123 5.99 4.69 -16.19
C ARG A 123 4.58 5.11 -15.77
N ARG A 124 4.42 5.52 -14.51
CA ARG A 124 3.18 6.08 -13.97
C ARG A 124 3.49 7.43 -13.32
N LYS A 125 2.48 8.30 -13.28
CA LYS A 125 2.59 9.54 -12.51
C LYS A 125 2.57 9.23 -11.01
N PHE A 126 3.37 9.95 -10.25
CA PHE A 126 3.45 9.85 -8.80
C PHE A 126 3.34 11.23 -8.15
N LYS A 127 2.92 11.25 -6.88
CA LYS A 127 3.12 12.37 -5.97
C LYS A 127 4.35 12.09 -5.12
N ARG A 128 5.27 13.04 -5.09
CA ARG A 128 6.34 13.11 -4.09
C ARG A 128 5.81 13.90 -2.90
N ILE A 129 5.54 13.21 -1.82
CA ILE A 129 5.06 13.78 -0.56
C ILE A 129 6.29 14.01 0.30
N LYS A 130 6.67 15.28 0.51
CA LYS A 130 7.81 15.69 1.34
C LYS A 130 7.33 15.99 2.74
N LEU A 131 8.08 15.49 3.72
CA LEU A 131 7.79 15.62 5.14
C LEU A 131 8.67 16.67 5.80
N ALA A 132 8.27 17.17 6.98
CA ALA A 132 8.97 18.19 7.74
C ALA A 132 10.38 17.73 8.16
N SER A 133 10.58 16.44 8.38
CA SER A 133 11.91 15.86 8.60
C SER A 133 12.81 15.85 7.35
N GLY A 134 12.31 16.27 6.19
CA GLY A 134 12.98 16.19 4.91
C GLY A 134 12.89 14.80 4.26
N GLY A 135 12.27 13.81 4.92
CA GLY A 135 11.92 12.53 4.29
C GLY A 135 10.88 12.70 3.18
N TYR A 136 10.74 11.72 2.29
CA TYR A 136 9.71 11.74 1.27
C TYR A 136 9.31 10.34 0.79
N ILE A 137 8.09 10.24 0.25
CA ILE A 137 7.64 9.07 -0.52
C ILE A 137 7.19 9.50 -1.91
N GLU A 138 7.52 8.69 -2.90
CA GLU A 138 7.05 8.85 -4.28
C GLU A 138 6.09 7.72 -4.61
N ALA A 139 4.80 8.01 -4.53
CA ALA A 139 3.77 7.01 -4.70
C ALA A 139 2.77 7.42 -5.79
N THR A 140 2.21 6.43 -6.50
CA THR A 140 1.10 6.72 -7.42
C THR A 140 -0.06 7.34 -6.67
N PHE A 141 -0.86 8.15 -7.37
CA PHE A 141 -1.95 8.93 -6.77
C PHE A 141 -2.91 8.10 -5.92
N ARG A 142 -3.17 6.85 -6.33
CA ARG A 142 -4.06 5.91 -5.62
C ARG A 142 -3.35 4.97 -4.66
N HIS A 143 -2.06 5.18 -4.41
CA HIS A 143 -1.34 4.44 -3.41
C HIS A 143 -1.79 4.93 -2.01
N PRO A 144 -2.43 4.09 -1.20
CA PRO A 144 -2.83 4.46 0.15
C PRO A 144 -1.59 4.56 1.05
N ILE A 145 -1.59 5.57 1.91
CA ILE A 145 -0.56 5.87 2.88
C ILE A 145 -1.26 6.07 4.23
N ARG A 146 -0.65 5.60 5.33
CA ARG A 146 -1.16 5.89 6.67
C ARG A 146 -1.06 7.39 6.97
N VAL A 147 -2.14 7.97 7.50
CA VAL A 147 -2.23 9.38 7.91
C VAL A 147 -2.98 9.42 9.23
N VAL A 148 -2.65 10.37 10.10
CA VAL A 148 -3.41 10.62 11.31
C VAL A 148 -4.61 11.51 11.00
N ASP A 149 -5.82 11.07 11.38
CA ASP A 149 -7.04 11.87 11.26
C ASP A 149 -7.18 12.89 12.39
N ASP A 150 -8.19 13.76 12.30
CA ASP A 150 -8.45 14.83 13.26
C ASP A 150 -8.82 14.33 14.68
N LEU A 151 -9.08 13.03 14.82
CA LEU A 151 -9.37 12.36 16.09
C LEU A 151 -8.13 11.68 16.69
N GLY A 152 -6.98 11.70 15.98
CA GLY A 152 -5.75 11.05 16.40
C GLY A 152 -5.63 9.59 15.98
N ASN A 153 -6.57 9.06 15.18
CA ASN A 153 -6.51 7.68 14.69
C ASN A 153 -5.62 7.58 13.45
N ILE A 154 -4.90 6.46 13.33
CA ILE A 154 -4.09 6.15 12.15
C ILE A 154 -4.97 5.48 11.09
N VAL A 155 -5.31 6.23 10.04
CA VAL A 155 -6.21 5.80 8.97
C VAL A 155 -5.51 5.73 7.62
N TRP A 156 -6.08 5.00 6.68
CA TRP A 156 -5.60 5.00 5.30
C TRP A 156 -6.11 6.19 4.52
N ARG A 157 -5.22 6.84 3.79
CA ARG A 157 -5.55 7.94 2.89
C ARG A 157 -4.76 7.79 1.59
N TYR A 158 -5.41 7.93 0.44
CA TYR A 158 -4.68 7.88 -0.83
C TYR A 158 -3.69 9.03 -0.95
N ALA A 159 -2.53 8.79 -1.58
CA ALA A 159 -1.49 9.80 -1.82
C ALA A 159 -2.04 11.07 -2.48
N GLU A 160 -3.06 10.96 -3.33
CA GLU A 160 -3.73 12.10 -3.95
C GLU A 160 -4.48 13.00 -2.95
N LYS A 161 -4.99 12.43 -1.86
CA LYS A 161 -5.75 13.11 -0.81
C LYS A 161 -4.86 13.66 0.29
N ILE A 162 -3.58 13.28 0.31
CA ILE A 162 -2.62 13.86 1.23
C ILE A 162 -2.43 15.33 0.86
N SER A 163 -2.50 16.17 1.88
CA SER A 163 -2.37 17.62 1.81
C SER A 163 -1.25 18.11 2.72
N VAL A 164 -0.72 19.30 2.44
CA VAL A 164 0.23 19.96 3.36
C VAL A 164 -0.47 20.19 4.70
N GLY A 165 0.22 19.84 5.79
CA GLY A 165 -0.32 19.84 7.15
C GLY A 165 -0.81 18.46 7.64
N ASP A 166 -1.03 17.50 6.74
CA ASP A 166 -1.35 16.13 7.15
C ASP A 166 -0.17 15.51 7.92
N THR A 167 -0.46 14.66 8.90
CA THR A 167 0.57 13.97 9.68
C THR A 167 0.67 12.51 9.26
N ILE A 168 1.87 12.07 8.85
CA ILE A 168 2.15 10.70 8.42
C ILE A 168 2.97 10.00 9.52
N PRO A 169 2.48 8.86 10.07
CA PRO A 169 3.28 8.03 10.96
C PRO A 169 4.36 7.30 10.16
N SER A 170 5.56 7.30 10.70
CA SER A 170 6.74 6.60 10.18
C SER A 170 7.32 5.70 11.25
N MET A 171 7.73 4.49 10.90
CA MET A 171 8.36 3.58 11.88
C MET A 171 9.77 4.06 12.25
N VAL A 172 10.13 3.89 13.53
CA VAL A 172 11.44 4.27 14.09
C VAL A 172 11.96 3.16 15.00
N GLY A 173 13.26 2.89 14.96
CA GLY A 173 13.89 1.90 15.86
C GLY A 173 13.56 0.44 15.50
N THR A 174 13.41 0.12 14.22
CA THR A 174 13.20 -1.25 13.73
C THR A 174 14.37 -2.19 14.01
N HIS A 175 15.60 -1.66 14.08
CA HIS A 175 16.83 -2.45 14.25
C HIS A 175 16.97 -3.63 13.28
N GLN A 176 16.41 -3.50 12.07
CA GLN A 176 16.57 -4.49 11.01
C GLN A 176 17.83 -4.19 10.20
N PHE A 177 18.74 -5.16 10.15
CA PHE A 177 20.00 -5.05 9.40
C PHE A 177 20.06 -6.15 8.34
N GLY A 178 21.04 -6.07 7.45
CA GLY A 178 21.23 -7.11 6.45
C GLY A 178 22.08 -8.27 6.94
N ASP A 179 22.04 -9.32 6.14
CA ASP A 179 22.71 -10.60 6.35
C ASP A 179 24.16 -10.61 5.86
N GLN A 180 24.58 -9.59 5.11
CA GLN A 180 25.93 -9.52 4.57
C GLN A 180 26.92 -9.20 5.69
N HIS A 181 27.91 -10.08 5.87
CA HIS A 181 29.02 -9.77 6.76
C HIS A 181 29.96 -8.76 6.08
N LEU A 182 30.19 -7.63 6.76
CA LEU A 182 31.18 -6.63 6.39
C LEU A 182 32.00 -6.31 7.63
N ASP A 183 33.32 -6.25 7.49
CA ASP A 183 34.18 -5.88 8.61
C ASP A 183 33.94 -4.42 9.00
N ALA A 184 33.76 -4.17 10.30
CA ALA A 184 33.46 -2.85 10.82
C ALA A 184 34.56 -1.81 10.53
N ASN A 185 35.84 -2.21 10.50
CA ASN A 185 36.93 -1.29 10.14
C ASN A 185 36.88 -0.93 8.65
N ILE A 186 36.57 -1.89 7.78
CA ILE A 186 36.35 -1.60 6.35
C ILE A 186 35.15 -0.67 6.15
N ALA A 187 34.06 -0.89 6.89
CA ALA A 187 32.90 -0.01 6.85
C ALA A 187 33.23 1.42 7.32
N LYS A 188 33.99 1.54 8.41
CA LYS A 188 34.50 2.82 8.90
C LYS A 188 35.42 3.52 7.91
N LEU A 189 36.30 2.78 7.23
CA LEU A 189 37.13 3.30 6.14
C LEU A 189 36.28 3.90 5.03
N MET A 190 35.20 3.22 4.62
CA MET A 190 34.26 3.77 3.65
C MET A 190 33.59 5.05 4.15
N GLY A 191 33.24 5.12 5.44
CA GLY A 191 32.75 6.35 6.08
C GLY A 191 33.75 7.51 5.95
N TYR A 192 35.03 7.25 6.22
CA TYR A 192 36.11 8.24 6.08
C TYR A 192 36.28 8.71 4.63
N LEU A 193 36.27 7.78 3.67
CA LEU A 193 36.45 8.09 2.26
C LEU A 193 35.24 8.80 1.64
N ILE A 194 34.02 8.54 2.14
CA ILE A 194 32.81 9.26 1.70
C ILE A 194 32.76 10.66 2.29
N ALA A 195 33.27 10.87 3.49
CA ALA A 195 33.47 12.20 4.07
C ALA A 195 34.60 12.96 3.33
N ASP A 196 35.83 12.86 3.83
CA ASP A 196 36.99 13.66 3.41
C ASP A 196 37.78 13.07 2.23
N GLY A 197 37.27 11.99 1.62
CA GLY A 197 37.92 11.36 0.47
C GLY A 197 37.51 11.94 -0.89
N TYR A 198 38.45 11.90 -1.84
CA TYR A 198 38.18 12.08 -3.27
C TYR A 198 38.16 10.73 -3.97
N VAL A 199 36.95 10.23 -4.21
CA VAL A 199 36.68 8.88 -4.73
C VAL A 199 36.46 8.82 -6.25
N ALA A 200 36.48 9.96 -6.95
CA ALA A 200 36.29 9.99 -8.41
C ALA A 200 37.54 9.58 -9.22
N SER A 201 38.69 9.39 -8.57
CA SER A 201 39.92 8.91 -9.23
C SER A 201 39.87 7.40 -9.47
N GLU A 202 40.29 6.95 -10.66
CA GLU A 202 40.39 5.53 -11.03
C GLU A 202 41.66 4.84 -10.52
N ASN A 203 42.71 5.61 -10.24
CA ASN A 203 44.06 5.07 -10.02
C ASN A 203 44.63 5.41 -8.64
N SER A 204 43.87 6.14 -7.82
CA SER A 204 44.31 6.57 -6.50
C SER A 204 43.16 6.78 -5.54
N VAL A 205 43.46 6.61 -4.26
CA VAL A 205 42.58 6.99 -3.15
C VAL A 205 43.20 8.21 -2.50
N HIS A 206 42.40 9.26 -2.30
CA HIS A 206 42.84 10.49 -1.67
C HIS A 206 42.00 10.70 -0.41
N PHE A 207 42.64 11.17 0.64
CA PHE A 207 42.01 11.49 1.92
C PHE A 207 42.64 12.76 2.48
N SER A 208 41.85 13.78 2.80
CA SER A 208 42.37 15.11 3.14
C SER A 208 42.00 15.46 4.57
N ASN A 209 42.93 15.33 5.52
CA ASN A 209 42.69 15.64 6.93
C ASN A 209 44.00 15.94 7.67
N THR A 210 44.00 16.94 8.56
CA THR A 210 45.19 17.37 9.31
C THR A 210 45.23 16.86 10.75
N ASP A 211 44.14 16.26 11.26
CA ASP A 211 44.08 15.77 12.63
C ASP A 211 44.97 14.52 12.81
N PRO A 212 45.92 14.51 13.76
CA PRO A 212 46.83 13.38 13.94
C PRO A 212 46.14 12.06 14.28
N PHE A 213 45.09 12.09 15.12
CA PHE A 213 44.36 10.90 15.52
C PHE A 213 43.61 10.29 14.32
N ILE A 214 42.92 11.15 13.56
CA ILE A 214 42.20 10.74 12.35
C ILE A 214 43.16 10.20 11.29
N LYS A 215 44.31 10.83 11.10
CA LYS A 215 45.34 10.38 10.17
C LYS A 215 45.88 9.00 10.55
N ASP A 216 46.27 8.81 11.80
CA ASP A 216 46.84 7.54 12.27
C ASP A 216 45.80 6.42 12.15
N GLU A 217 44.54 6.71 12.46
CA GLU A 217 43.44 5.77 12.27
C GLU A 217 43.18 5.49 10.78
N TYR A 218 43.17 6.50 9.91
CA TYR A 218 43.07 6.29 8.46
C TYR A 218 44.20 5.39 7.94
N TYR A 219 45.43 5.56 8.42
CA TYR A 219 46.57 4.75 8.01
C TYR A 219 46.41 3.30 8.47
N ARG A 220 45.91 3.09 9.69
CA ARG A 220 45.55 1.76 10.18
C ARG A 220 44.47 1.12 9.30
N LEU A 221 43.40 1.85 9.02
CA LEU A 221 42.26 1.36 8.24
C LEU A 221 42.63 1.04 6.79
N ILE A 222 43.33 1.94 6.09
CA ILE A 222 43.73 1.72 4.70
C ILE A 222 44.75 0.56 4.56
N SER A 223 45.51 0.25 5.62
CA SER A 223 46.43 -0.89 5.61
C SER A 223 45.72 -2.24 5.56
N LEU A 224 44.44 -2.30 5.95
CA LEU A 224 43.61 -3.51 5.84
C LEU A 224 43.33 -3.91 4.39
N VAL A 225 43.38 -2.95 3.47
CA VAL A 225 43.10 -3.17 2.03
C VAL A 225 44.32 -2.91 1.14
N SER A 226 45.43 -2.45 1.71
CA SER A 226 46.64 -2.12 0.95
C SER A 226 47.92 -2.42 1.71
N ASN A 227 48.88 -3.04 1.01
CA ASN A 227 50.27 -3.18 1.48
C ASN A 227 51.11 -1.92 1.19
N LYS A 228 50.56 -0.91 0.51
CA LYS A 228 51.24 0.36 0.21
C LYS A 228 50.75 1.42 1.18
N MET A 229 51.65 2.28 1.63
CA MET A 229 51.30 3.41 2.48
C MET A 229 50.93 4.65 1.64
N PRO A 230 49.97 5.48 2.09
CA PRO A 230 49.69 6.77 1.46
C PRO A 230 50.89 7.71 1.49
N VAL A 231 51.02 8.53 0.45
CA VAL A 231 52.00 9.63 0.40
C VAL A 231 51.32 10.92 0.81
N THR A 232 51.86 11.58 1.83
CA THR A 232 51.40 12.90 2.26
C THR A 232 51.85 14.00 1.31
N ARG A 233 50.92 14.83 0.86
CA ARG A 233 51.15 16.05 0.08
C ARG A 233 50.57 17.24 0.85
N LYS A 234 51.35 18.30 0.99
CA LYS A 234 50.92 19.53 1.68
C LYS A 234 50.74 20.64 0.67
N HIS A 235 49.59 21.31 0.71
CA HIS A 235 49.31 22.46 -0.16
C HIS A 235 48.45 23.49 0.58
N ASN A 236 48.89 24.75 0.67
CA ASN A 236 48.10 25.87 1.23
C ASN A 236 47.35 25.56 2.55
N GLY A 237 47.97 24.83 3.47
CA GLY A 237 47.38 24.50 4.77
C GLY A 237 46.48 23.25 4.79
N SER A 238 46.26 22.57 3.66
CA SER A 238 45.68 21.22 3.61
C SER A 238 46.76 20.14 3.59
N GLU A 239 46.45 18.99 4.17
CA GLU A 239 47.27 17.77 4.14
C GLU A 239 46.48 16.66 3.45
N ASP A 240 46.94 16.28 2.25
CA ASP A 240 46.32 15.24 1.42
C ASP A 240 47.14 13.95 1.50
N HIS A 241 46.51 12.85 1.88
CA HIS A 241 47.09 11.52 1.95
C HIS A 241 46.65 10.74 0.73
N VAL A 242 47.59 10.50 -0.19
CA VAL A 242 47.29 9.91 -1.50
C VAL A 242 47.93 8.53 -1.64
N LEU A 243 47.08 7.52 -1.79
CA LEU A 243 47.48 6.15 -2.12
C LEU A 243 47.38 5.92 -3.63
N PHE A 244 48.53 5.80 -4.30
CA PHE A 244 48.59 5.48 -5.74
C PHE A 244 48.50 3.97 -5.97
N SER A 245 47.28 3.45 -5.98
CA SER A 245 46.99 2.05 -6.30
C SER A 245 45.66 1.92 -7.03
N LYS A 246 45.74 1.55 -8.31
CA LYS A 246 44.59 1.15 -9.11
C LYS A 246 43.94 -0.12 -8.56
N GLU A 247 44.75 -1.02 -8.01
CA GLU A 247 44.27 -2.28 -7.41
C GLU A 247 43.33 -1.99 -6.23
N VAL A 248 43.79 -1.18 -5.27
CA VAL A 248 43.00 -0.80 -4.09
C VAL A 248 41.76 -0.01 -4.49
N ARG A 249 41.90 0.94 -5.42
CA ARG A 249 40.74 1.71 -5.89
C ARG A 249 39.71 0.83 -6.58
N SER A 250 40.15 -0.13 -7.40
CA SER A 250 39.27 -1.11 -8.06
C SER A 250 38.63 -2.06 -7.05
N LEU A 251 39.34 -2.44 -5.98
CA LEU A 251 38.80 -3.24 -4.88
C LEU A 251 37.66 -2.49 -4.17
N LEU A 252 37.91 -1.24 -3.77
CA LEU A 252 36.90 -0.36 -3.15
C LEU A 252 35.67 -0.19 -4.03
N PHE A 253 35.85 -0.09 -5.34
CA PHE A 253 34.73 -0.02 -6.28
C PHE A 253 33.97 -1.36 -6.40
N LYS A 254 34.66 -2.44 -6.79
CA LYS A 254 34.01 -3.69 -7.19
C LYS A 254 33.49 -4.50 -6.02
N GLU A 255 34.28 -4.63 -4.95
CA GLU A 255 33.93 -5.47 -3.81
C GLU A 255 33.12 -4.68 -2.77
N TYR A 256 33.48 -3.42 -2.56
CA TYR A 256 32.88 -2.60 -1.50
C TYR A 256 31.86 -1.57 -2.01
N GLY A 257 31.66 -1.42 -3.32
CA GLY A 257 30.63 -0.54 -3.88
C GLY A 257 30.91 0.96 -3.73
N LEU A 258 32.17 1.36 -3.57
CA LEU A 258 32.58 2.76 -3.50
C LEU A 258 32.75 3.33 -4.92
N GLU A 259 31.66 3.92 -5.42
CA GLU A 259 31.50 4.47 -6.78
C GLU A 259 32.51 5.58 -7.15
N TYR A 260 32.75 5.76 -8.46
CA TYR A 260 33.60 6.83 -9.00
C TYR A 260 32.85 8.16 -9.12
N GLU A 261 32.43 8.71 -7.98
CA GLU A 261 31.51 9.85 -7.97
C GLU A 261 32.11 11.13 -7.40
N LYS A 262 31.59 12.26 -7.90
CA LYS A 262 31.85 13.57 -7.30
C LYS A 262 31.00 13.75 -6.02
N ALA A 263 31.28 14.79 -5.25
CA ALA A 263 30.62 15.05 -3.96
C ALA A 263 29.07 14.97 -4.02
N ALA A 264 28.44 15.47 -5.09
CA ALA A 264 26.98 15.45 -5.25
C ALA A 264 26.39 14.07 -5.59
N GLY A 265 27.20 13.15 -6.14
CA GLY A 265 26.80 11.78 -6.50
C GLY A 265 27.17 10.73 -5.44
N LYS A 266 27.84 11.14 -4.35
CA LYS A 266 28.17 10.24 -3.23
C LYS A 266 26.89 9.61 -2.66
N GLN A 267 26.96 8.35 -2.26
CA GLN A 267 25.88 7.60 -1.64
C GLN A 267 26.45 6.58 -0.65
N VAL A 268 25.62 6.05 0.25
CA VAL A 268 26.00 4.93 1.11
C VAL A 268 26.15 3.67 0.23
N PRO A 269 27.31 3.01 0.24
CA PRO A 269 27.54 1.82 -0.58
C PRO A 269 26.51 0.73 -0.26
N LEU A 270 26.08 0.01 -1.30
CA LEU A 270 25.12 -1.10 -1.13
C LEU A 270 25.66 -2.17 -0.17
N SER A 271 26.98 -2.42 -0.20
CA SER A 271 27.68 -3.32 0.72
C SER A 271 27.47 -2.93 2.20
N VAL A 272 27.40 -1.63 2.51
CA VAL A 272 27.13 -1.11 3.86
C VAL A 272 25.65 -1.23 4.18
N ARG A 273 24.76 -0.81 3.26
CA ARG A 273 23.30 -0.84 3.50
C ARG A 273 22.75 -2.25 3.72
N ARG A 274 23.42 -3.26 3.16
CA ARG A 274 23.14 -4.69 3.35
C ARG A 274 23.95 -5.35 4.46
N ALA A 275 24.83 -4.61 5.11
CA ALA A 275 25.70 -5.17 6.13
C ALA A 275 24.98 -5.42 7.46
N ASN A 276 25.62 -6.23 8.31
CA ASN A 276 25.31 -6.36 9.72
C ASN A 276 25.37 -5.02 10.49
N SER A 277 24.76 -4.99 11.67
CA SER A 277 24.63 -3.80 12.51
C SER A 277 25.97 -3.13 12.85
N GLU A 278 26.97 -3.93 13.21
CA GLU A 278 28.31 -3.45 13.58
C GLU A 278 28.95 -2.63 12.45
N ALA A 279 28.87 -3.11 11.20
CA ALA A 279 29.42 -2.41 10.06
C ALA A 279 28.65 -1.14 9.73
N GLN A 280 27.31 -1.17 9.77
CA GLN A 280 26.50 0.03 9.54
C GLN A 280 26.80 1.12 10.58
N ILE A 281 26.91 0.75 11.86
CA ILE A 281 27.26 1.66 12.95
C ILE A 281 28.69 2.20 12.77
N ALA A 282 29.65 1.35 12.38
CA ALA A 282 31.02 1.76 12.16
C ALA A 282 31.18 2.69 10.95
N PHE A 283 30.41 2.47 9.87
CA PHE A 283 30.31 3.39 8.75
C PHE A 283 29.79 4.76 9.19
N LEU A 284 28.66 4.79 9.92
CA LEU A 284 28.08 6.03 10.43
C LEU A 284 29.07 6.75 11.35
N ARG A 285 29.71 6.03 12.28
CA ARG A 285 30.74 6.59 13.16
C ARG A 285 31.87 7.22 12.35
N GLY A 286 32.39 6.51 11.35
CA GLY A 286 33.44 7.01 10.48
C GLY A 286 33.04 8.29 9.74
N TYR A 287 31.84 8.32 9.19
CA TYR A 287 31.31 9.48 8.47
C TYR A 287 31.10 10.69 9.39
N PHE A 288 30.44 10.50 10.54
CA PHE A 288 30.15 11.58 11.49
C PHE A 288 31.42 12.12 12.17
N GLU A 289 32.45 11.30 12.41
CA GLU A 289 33.71 11.76 12.98
C GLU A 289 34.32 12.93 12.18
N LEU A 290 34.19 12.86 10.85
CA LEU A 290 34.79 13.82 9.93
C LEU A 290 33.83 14.96 9.54
N GLU A 291 32.60 14.62 9.13
CA GLU A 291 31.69 15.59 8.51
C GLU A 291 30.81 16.37 9.50
N CYS A 292 30.74 15.92 10.76
CA CYS A 292 29.80 16.54 11.69
C CYS A 292 30.29 17.90 12.22
N HIS A 293 29.35 18.71 12.67
CA HIS A 293 29.58 19.88 13.49
C HIS A 293 28.70 19.77 14.74
N VAL A 294 29.31 19.90 15.91
CA VAL A 294 28.59 19.96 17.19
C VAL A 294 28.40 21.43 17.54
N ASN A 295 27.15 21.91 17.45
CA ASN A 295 26.81 23.31 17.67
C ASN A 295 26.62 23.59 19.17
N ASP A 296 27.68 24.01 19.86
CA ASP A 296 27.69 24.34 21.30
C ASP A 296 27.03 23.27 22.20
N GLY A 297 27.14 22.00 21.82
CA GLY A 297 26.54 20.88 22.54
C GLY A 297 25.00 20.83 22.46
N ARG A 298 24.37 21.58 21.54
CA ARG A 298 22.90 21.63 21.35
C ARG A 298 22.38 20.68 20.30
N CYS A 299 23.08 20.57 19.17
CA CYS A 299 22.71 19.70 18.06
C CYS A 299 23.95 19.18 17.33
N ILE A 300 23.80 18.02 16.69
CA ILE A 300 24.75 17.48 15.72
C ILE A 300 24.23 17.83 14.33
N GLU A 301 25.08 18.46 13.52
CA GLU A 301 24.78 18.80 12.13
C GLU A 301 25.79 18.14 11.19
N VAL A 302 25.34 17.69 10.01
CA VAL A 302 26.21 17.31 8.89
C VAL A 302 25.75 18.05 7.64
N VAL A 303 26.67 18.52 6.80
CA VAL A 303 26.35 19.20 5.55
C VAL A 303 26.99 18.47 4.38
N SER A 304 26.20 18.13 3.37
CA SER A 304 26.69 17.42 2.18
C SER A 304 26.12 18.02 0.89
N ALA A 305 26.88 17.91 -0.20
CA ALA A 305 26.38 18.22 -1.54
C ALA A 305 25.45 17.12 -2.08
N SER A 306 25.50 15.91 -1.51
CA SER A 306 24.63 14.79 -1.90
C SER A 306 23.42 14.69 -0.99
N GLY A 307 22.24 15.02 -1.52
CA GLY A 307 20.97 14.82 -0.84
C GLY A 307 20.65 13.33 -0.66
N LEU A 308 20.97 12.50 -1.65
CA LEU A 308 20.76 11.04 -1.60
C LEU A 308 21.54 10.40 -0.43
N LEU A 309 22.81 10.78 -0.25
CA LEU A 309 23.64 10.29 0.86
C LEU A 309 22.99 10.63 2.20
N LEU A 310 22.55 11.87 2.40
CA LEU A 310 21.92 12.26 3.66
C LEU A 310 20.56 11.58 3.87
N GLN A 311 19.79 11.31 2.80
CA GLN A 311 18.55 10.54 2.92
C GLN A 311 18.82 9.10 3.36
N GLN A 312 19.82 8.44 2.78
CA GLN A 312 20.21 7.09 3.18
C GLN A 312 20.73 7.06 4.63
N ILE A 313 21.56 8.02 5.02
CA ILE A 313 22.03 8.17 6.41
C ILE A 313 20.86 8.43 7.35
N ARG A 314 19.91 9.29 6.98
CA ARG A 314 18.69 9.53 7.76
C ARG A 314 17.91 8.23 7.99
N LEU A 315 17.72 7.41 6.95
CA LEU A 315 17.03 6.11 7.08
C LEU A 315 17.81 5.14 7.98
N MET A 316 19.15 5.12 7.90
CA MET A 316 19.98 4.32 8.81
C MET A 316 19.87 4.79 10.26
N LEU A 317 19.85 6.09 10.50
CA LEU A 317 19.61 6.68 11.82
C LEU A 317 18.20 6.34 12.33
N LEU A 318 17.19 6.44 11.46
CA LEU A 318 15.80 6.11 11.79
C LEU A 318 15.65 4.63 12.19
N ASN A 319 16.34 3.72 11.50
CA ASN A 319 16.41 2.30 11.86
C ASN A 319 17.04 2.05 13.24
N LEU A 320 17.98 2.92 13.66
CA LEU A 320 18.62 2.91 14.98
C LEU A 320 17.82 3.66 16.07
N GLY A 321 16.64 4.20 15.74
CA GLY A 321 15.81 4.96 16.67
C GLY A 321 16.12 6.46 16.70
N ILE A 322 17.08 6.94 15.90
CA ILE A 322 17.53 8.33 15.89
C ILE A 322 16.78 9.09 14.79
N THR A 323 15.85 9.95 15.20
CA THR A 323 15.13 10.84 14.29
C THR A 323 16.00 12.06 13.95
N SER A 324 15.97 12.46 12.68
CA SER A 324 16.78 13.58 12.16
C SER A 324 16.06 14.35 11.06
N THR A 325 16.51 15.58 10.83
CA THR A 325 15.94 16.52 9.86
C THR A 325 16.90 16.76 8.71
N ILE A 326 16.40 16.84 7.48
CA ILE A 326 17.15 17.31 6.32
C ILE A 326 16.57 18.64 5.85
N SER A 327 17.41 19.66 5.72
CA SER A 327 17.05 20.99 5.21
C SER A 327 18.00 21.43 4.10
N GLU A 328 17.53 22.27 3.20
CA GLU A 328 18.39 22.90 2.18
C GLU A 328 19.23 24.02 2.81
N LYS A 329 20.50 24.09 2.42
CA LYS A 329 21.47 25.09 2.87
C LYS A 329 22.12 25.76 1.67
N HIS A 330 21.91 27.07 1.55
CA HIS A 330 22.65 27.90 0.61
C HIS A 330 23.99 28.33 1.23
N VAL A 331 25.09 28.04 0.54
CA VAL A 331 26.43 28.43 0.98
C VAL A 331 26.87 29.65 0.19
N ALA A 332 27.20 30.74 0.90
CA ALA A 332 27.64 31.98 0.28
C ALA A 332 28.88 31.75 -0.62
N GLY A 333 28.82 32.24 -1.85
CA GLY A 333 29.89 32.06 -2.85
C GLY A 333 29.83 30.77 -3.66
N TYR A 334 28.95 29.82 -3.31
CA TYR A 334 28.73 28.59 -4.07
C TYR A 334 27.36 28.61 -4.75
N LYS A 335 27.30 28.23 -6.03
CA LYS A 335 26.04 28.18 -6.80
C LYS A 335 25.18 26.96 -6.47
N ASN A 336 25.77 25.91 -5.88
CA ASN A 336 25.09 24.64 -5.64
C ASN A 336 24.31 24.68 -4.32
N ILE A 337 23.17 23.99 -4.30
CA ILE A 337 22.40 23.72 -3.08
C ILE A 337 23.11 22.61 -2.30
N TYR A 338 23.32 22.83 -1.01
CA TYR A 338 23.79 21.81 -0.08
C TYR A 338 22.62 21.36 0.78
N TYR A 339 22.75 20.18 1.39
CA TYR A 339 21.77 19.62 2.29
C TYR A 339 22.39 19.52 3.68
N ARG A 340 21.61 19.83 4.71
CA ARG A 340 22.00 19.75 6.10
C ARG A 340 21.14 18.72 6.81
N LEU A 341 21.78 17.68 7.35
CA LEU A 341 21.15 16.76 8.30
C LEU A 341 21.39 17.26 9.73
N SER A 342 20.37 17.29 10.58
CA SER A 342 20.53 17.69 12.00
C SER A 342 19.60 16.98 12.97
N PHE A 343 20.09 16.77 14.20
CA PHE A 343 19.31 16.22 15.31
C PHE A 343 19.81 16.74 16.67
N SER A 344 18.92 16.72 17.67
CA SER A 344 19.10 17.30 19.00
C SER A 344 18.27 16.57 20.06
N GLY A 345 18.30 17.02 21.31
CA GLY A 345 17.50 16.45 22.39
C GLY A 345 17.93 15.02 22.72
N SER A 346 16.96 14.16 23.03
CA SER A 346 17.16 12.72 23.30
C SER A 346 17.83 11.97 22.15
N ASN A 347 17.64 12.39 20.89
CA ASN A 347 18.30 11.81 19.72
C ASN A 347 19.82 12.05 19.72
N TYR A 348 20.27 13.18 20.27
CA TYR A 348 21.70 13.46 20.44
C TYR A 348 22.32 12.46 21.40
N ASP A 349 21.65 12.20 22.51
CA ASP A 349 22.14 11.29 23.55
C ASP A 349 22.14 9.85 23.05
N LEU A 350 21.08 9.45 22.33
CA LEU A 350 21.00 8.15 21.66
C LEU A 350 22.11 7.98 20.60
N PHE A 351 22.42 9.03 19.85
CA PHE A 351 23.56 9.01 18.93
C PHE A 351 24.87 8.77 19.68
N LEU A 352 25.12 9.46 20.79
CA LEU A 352 26.35 9.28 21.56
C LEU A 352 26.48 7.87 22.14
N SER A 353 25.38 7.28 22.62
CA SER A 353 25.40 5.92 23.19
C SER A 353 25.53 4.83 22.13
N THR A 354 24.97 5.04 20.93
CA THR A 354 24.87 4.01 19.89
C THR A 354 26.00 4.11 18.87
N ILE A 355 26.26 5.32 18.36
CA ILE A 355 27.27 5.58 17.33
C ILE A 355 28.50 6.21 17.97
N GLY A 356 28.36 7.37 18.61
CA GLY A 356 29.43 8.05 19.33
C GLY A 356 30.57 8.58 18.44
N PHE A 357 31.57 9.16 19.10
CA PHE A 357 32.81 9.64 18.50
C PHE A 357 34.00 8.92 19.13
N GLU A 358 35.14 8.93 18.45
CA GLU A 358 36.36 8.30 18.96
C GLU A 358 37.49 9.29 19.20
N SER A 359 37.61 10.37 18.40
CA SER A 359 38.69 11.30 18.62
C SER A 359 38.50 12.02 19.96
N PRO A 360 39.57 12.18 20.77
CA PRO A 360 39.49 12.91 22.03
C PRO A 360 38.95 14.32 21.87
N ALA A 361 39.29 14.99 20.76
CA ALA A 361 38.81 16.34 20.45
C ALA A 361 37.29 16.37 20.24
N ARG A 362 36.73 15.46 19.43
CA ARG A 362 35.29 15.36 19.21
C ARG A 362 34.55 14.98 20.48
N LEU A 363 35.03 13.99 21.22
CA LEU A 363 34.44 13.58 22.49
C LEU A 363 34.39 14.73 23.50
N ALA A 364 35.46 15.52 23.61
CA ALA A 364 35.51 16.66 24.53
C ALA A 364 34.51 17.77 24.19
N VAL A 365 34.14 17.93 22.92
CA VAL A 365 33.11 18.87 22.49
C VAL A 365 31.72 18.25 22.65
N ALA A 366 31.54 17.01 22.20
CA ALA A 366 30.25 16.34 22.17
C ALA A 366 29.69 16.04 23.57
N THR A 367 30.56 15.77 24.55
CA THR A 367 30.16 15.51 25.94
C THR A 367 29.79 16.79 26.71
N LYS A 368 30.13 17.99 26.21
CA LYS A 368 29.64 19.27 26.76
C LYS A 368 28.20 19.55 26.30
N ARG A 369 27.33 18.55 26.41
CA ARG A 369 25.92 18.62 26.03
C ARG A 369 25.24 19.73 26.82
N ASP A 370 24.58 20.64 26.11
CA ASP A 370 23.69 21.63 26.71
C ASP A 370 22.33 20.98 27.01
N ILE A 371 22.21 20.42 28.21
CA ILE A 371 20.98 19.75 28.69
C ILE A 371 19.80 20.75 28.77
N SER A 372 20.07 22.06 28.86
CA SER A 372 19.01 23.07 28.83
C SER A 372 18.35 23.20 27.44
N PHE A 373 19.03 22.71 26.40
CA PHE A 373 18.53 22.61 25.03
C PHE A 373 18.06 21.17 24.73
N ASP A 374 16.92 20.82 25.31
CA ASP A 374 16.23 19.55 25.10
C ASP A 374 14.95 19.76 24.26
N ARG A 375 15.14 20.28 23.04
CA ARG A 375 14.06 20.41 22.05
C ARG A 375 14.31 19.44 20.92
N THR A 376 13.45 18.45 20.81
CA THR A 376 13.27 17.68 19.57
C THR A 376 12.33 18.49 18.68
N TYR A 377 12.82 18.95 17.53
CA TYR A 377 12.07 19.87 16.66
C TYR A 377 10.95 19.19 15.86
N LEU A 378 10.82 17.86 15.93
CA LEU A 378 9.83 17.06 15.20
C LEU A 378 9.37 15.85 16.03
N GLY A 379 8.26 15.20 15.64
CA GLY A 379 7.75 13.98 16.28
C GLY A 379 6.77 14.24 17.43
N TYR A 380 6.00 15.32 17.35
CA TYR A 380 4.87 15.53 18.26
C TYR A 380 3.78 14.50 17.98
N VAL A 381 3.16 13.96 19.03
CA VAL A 381 2.03 13.04 18.86
C VAL A 381 0.77 13.86 18.61
N PRO A 382 0.19 13.80 17.41
CA PRO A 382 -1.01 14.58 17.06
C PRO A 382 -2.21 14.17 17.93
N HIS A 383 -3.08 15.14 18.24
CA HIS A 383 -4.36 14.94 18.93
C HIS A 383 -4.30 14.24 20.31
N ILE A 384 -3.12 14.18 20.94
CA ILE A 384 -2.88 13.44 22.18
C ILE A 384 -3.41 14.15 23.44
N SER A 385 -3.60 15.47 23.39
CA SER A 385 -3.98 16.26 24.58
C SER A 385 -5.35 15.85 25.12
N GLY A 386 -6.28 15.46 24.26
CA GLY A 386 -7.60 14.94 24.65
C GLY A 386 -7.51 13.64 25.45
N LEU A 387 -6.71 12.68 24.98
CA LEU A 387 -6.48 11.42 25.70
C LEU A 387 -5.86 11.67 27.08
N VAL A 388 -4.82 12.50 27.14
CA VAL A 388 -4.12 12.81 28.40
C VAL A 388 -5.03 13.56 29.37
N LYS A 389 -5.88 14.46 28.88
CA LYS A 389 -6.89 15.15 29.68
C LYS A 389 -7.92 14.19 30.25
N SER A 390 -8.54 13.35 29.41
CA SER A 390 -9.52 12.35 29.85
C SER A 390 -8.92 11.37 30.84
N LEU A 391 -7.67 10.95 30.63
CA LEU A 391 -6.96 10.09 31.56
C LEU A 391 -6.76 10.78 32.92
N TYR A 392 -6.35 12.05 32.92
CA TYR A 392 -6.20 12.84 34.15
C TYR A 392 -7.54 13.07 34.87
N GLU A 393 -8.62 13.34 34.16
CA GLU A 393 -9.95 13.52 34.73
C GLU A 393 -10.52 12.22 35.32
N SER A 394 -10.07 11.05 34.83
CA SER A 394 -10.43 9.75 35.41
C SER A 394 -9.81 9.48 36.79
N LEU A 395 -8.90 10.34 37.27
CA LEU A 395 -8.22 10.14 38.54
C LEU A 395 -9.16 10.33 39.73
N THR A 396 -9.29 9.28 40.55
CA THR A 396 -10.11 9.33 41.78
C THR A 396 -9.67 10.38 42.81
N LYS A 397 -8.38 10.76 42.88
CA LYS A 397 -7.87 11.90 43.67
C LYS A 397 -6.63 12.50 43.03
N THR A 398 -6.72 13.73 42.55
CA THR A 398 -5.61 14.50 41.93
C THR A 398 -4.75 15.23 42.97
N SER A 399 -3.48 15.44 42.66
CA SER A 399 -2.59 16.34 43.41
C SER A 399 -2.15 17.54 42.57
N ARG A 400 -1.64 18.61 43.22
CA ARG A 400 -1.06 19.76 42.51
C ARG A 400 0.10 19.35 41.60
N LYS A 401 0.87 18.33 41.98
CA LYS A 401 1.98 17.80 41.17
C LYS A 401 1.46 17.12 39.90
N ASP A 402 0.34 16.41 40.00
CA ASP A 402 -0.32 15.76 38.85
C ASP A 402 -0.87 16.79 37.89
N TYR A 403 -1.52 17.83 38.41
CA TYR A 403 -1.99 18.95 37.60
C TYR A 403 -0.83 19.60 36.83
N VAL A 404 0.26 19.99 37.50
CA VAL A 404 1.42 20.64 36.84
C VAL A 404 2.04 19.77 35.75
N LEU A 405 2.07 18.45 35.96
CA LEU A 405 2.63 17.49 35.02
C LEU A 405 1.79 17.38 33.74
N VAL A 406 0.46 17.38 33.87
CA VAL A 406 -0.51 17.21 32.76
C VAL A 406 -0.87 18.55 32.10
N ASP A 407 -0.89 19.65 32.86
CA ASP A 407 -1.15 21.02 32.38
C ASP A 407 -0.16 21.45 31.28
N HIS A 408 1.08 20.95 31.34
CA HIS A 408 2.07 21.14 30.28
C HIS A 408 1.69 20.51 28.92
N VAL A 409 0.88 19.45 28.94
CA VAL A 409 0.37 18.77 27.75
C VAL A 409 -0.94 19.42 27.30
N ILE A 410 -1.86 19.65 28.23
CA ILE A 410 -3.18 20.22 27.94
C ILE A 410 -3.05 21.68 27.45
N GLY A 411 -2.16 22.46 28.04
CA GLY A 411 -1.99 23.89 27.75
C GLY A 411 -1.17 24.22 26.49
N ARG A 412 -0.48 23.23 25.89
CA ARG A 412 0.39 23.45 24.72
C ARG A 412 -0.24 23.05 23.37
N GLY A 413 -1.45 22.50 23.37
CA GLY A 413 -2.21 22.14 22.17
C GLY A 413 -1.47 21.16 21.26
N ASP A 414 -1.62 19.85 21.51
CA ASP A 414 -1.10 18.68 20.76
C ASP A 414 0.38 18.68 20.33
N ARG A 415 1.16 19.72 20.65
CA ARG A 415 2.61 19.81 20.44
C ARG A 415 3.36 19.13 21.57
N VAL A 416 3.10 17.84 21.77
CA VAL A 416 3.64 17.05 22.86
C VAL A 416 4.48 15.91 22.31
N GLY A 417 5.77 15.92 22.65
CA GLY A 417 6.69 14.86 22.22
C GLY A 417 6.50 13.58 23.02
N ILE A 418 6.86 12.44 22.41
CA ILE A 418 6.73 11.11 23.00
C ILE A 418 7.42 10.97 24.37
N ASP A 419 8.56 11.65 24.56
CA ASP A 419 9.32 11.59 25.82
C ASP A 419 8.56 12.24 26.98
N LYS A 420 7.76 13.29 26.70
CA LYS A 420 6.90 13.89 27.73
C LYS A 420 5.74 12.96 28.11
N LEU A 421 5.20 12.23 27.14
CA LEU A 421 4.18 11.21 27.39
C LEU A 421 4.75 10.05 28.21
N ARG A 422 5.98 9.61 27.92
CA ARG A 422 6.71 8.63 28.74
C ARG A 422 6.92 9.10 30.17
N GLU A 423 7.30 10.35 30.39
CA GLU A 423 7.44 10.93 31.74
C GLU A 423 6.10 10.86 32.51
N ILE A 424 4.99 11.21 31.85
CA ILE A 424 3.64 11.12 32.42
C ILE A 424 3.31 9.67 32.77
N TYR A 425 3.51 8.75 31.83
CA TYR A 425 3.23 7.33 32.00
C TYR A 425 4.02 6.73 33.16
N VAL A 426 5.34 6.97 33.21
CA VAL A 426 6.21 6.51 34.31
C VAL A 426 5.80 7.11 35.64
N SER A 427 5.39 8.38 35.68
CA SER A 427 4.88 8.99 36.92
C SER A 427 3.56 8.35 37.38
N PHE A 428 2.79 7.70 36.50
CA PHE A 428 1.45 7.20 36.77
C PHE A 428 1.37 5.69 36.94
N ILE A 429 2.29 4.92 36.33
CA ILE A 429 2.24 3.45 36.24
C ILE A 429 2.16 2.76 37.62
N GLY A 430 2.89 3.26 38.62
CA GLY A 430 2.87 2.71 39.99
C GLY A 430 1.51 2.83 40.69
N ARG A 431 0.59 3.61 40.13
CA ARG A 431 -0.78 3.79 40.62
C ARG A 431 -1.81 3.65 39.48
N LYS A 432 -1.51 2.85 38.45
CA LYS A 432 -2.36 2.64 37.26
C LYS A 432 -3.81 2.26 37.59
N ASN A 433 -4.04 1.50 38.67
CA ASN A 433 -5.37 1.06 39.10
C ASN A 433 -6.29 2.21 39.58
N ARG A 434 -5.77 3.44 39.66
CA ARG A 434 -6.53 4.65 40.05
C ARG A 434 -7.05 5.43 38.85
N PHE A 435 -6.70 5.01 37.63
CA PHE A 435 -7.11 5.58 36.35
C PHE A 435 -8.13 4.67 35.68
N ASN A 436 -8.81 5.19 34.66
CA ASN A 436 -9.51 4.35 33.71
C ASN A 436 -8.49 3.43 32.99
N GLU A 437 -8.70 2.12 33.09
CA GLU A 437 -7.79 1.10 32.54
C GLU A 437 -7.64 1.21 31.02
N HIS A 438 -8.73 1.47 30.30
CA HIS A 438 -8.73 1.58 28.84
C HIS A 438 -7.94 2.80 28.37
N LEU A 439 -8.17 3.98 28.97
CA LEU A 439 -7.42 5.20 28.62
C LEU A 439 -5.93 5.08 28.96
N PHE A 440 -5.60 4.36 30.04
CA PHE A 440 -4.21 4.12 30.42
C PHE A 440 -3.51 3.16 29.45
N ALA A 441 -4.22 2.11 28.98
CA ALA A 441 -3.76 1.20 27.95
C ALA A 441 -3.56 1.90 26.59
N GLN A 442 -4.46 2.81 26.21
CA GLN A 442 -4.31 3.63 25.01
C GLN A 442 -3.06 4.51 25.06
N LEU A 443 -2.77 5.15 26.20
CA LEU A 443 -1.54 5.93 26.35
C LEU A 443 -0.28 5.04 26.26
N ALA A 444 -0.33 3.83 26.83
CA ALA A 444 0.77 2.87 26.71
C ALA A 444 1.00 2.47 25.24
N ALA A 445 -0.08 2.15 24.51
CA ALA A 445 0.01 1.77 23.09
C ALA A 445 0.63 2.87 22.22
N VAL A 446 0.30 4.15 22.47
CA VAL A 446 0.94 5.28 21.79
C VAL A 446 2.44 5.33 22.07
N ILE A 447 2.85 5.12 23.33
CA ILE A 447 4.26 5.16 23.76
C ILE A 447 5.08 4.00 23.19
N ASP A 448 4.46 2.83 23.05
CA ASP A 448 5.10 1.58 22.62
C ASP A 448 5.04 1.37 21.09
N SER A 449 4.35 2.24 20.36
CA SER A 449 4.07 2.09 18.92
C SER A 449 5.30 2.11 18.00
N ASN A 450 6.47 2.54 18.46
CA ASN A 450 7.65 2.77 17.62
C ASN A 450 7.35 3.64 16.39
N LEU A 451 6.44 4.61 16.56
CA LEU A 451 6.05 5.57 15.52
C LEU A 451 6.63 6.96 15.77
N PHE A 452 7.06 7.57 14.68
CA PHE A 452 7.45 8.95 14.53
C PHE A 452 6.44 9.66 13.63
N TYR A 453 5.82 10.72 14.13
CA TYR A 453 4.79 11.46 13.40
C TYR A 453 5.40 12.66 12.68
N ASP A 454 5.24 12.71 11.37
CA ASP A 454 5.90 13.68 10.51
C ASP A 454 4.90 14.43 9.63
N GLU A 455 4.98 15.75 9.64
CA GLU A 455 4.02 16.61 8.95
C GLU A 455 4.38 16.71 7.46
N VAL A 456 3.39 16.67 6.58
CA VAL A 456 3.55 16.91 5.14
C VAL A 456 3.77 18.39 4.91
N VAL A 457 4.93 18.77 4.35
CA VAL A 457 5.30 20.18 4.12
C VAL A 457 5.27 20.59 2.66
N ALA A 458 5.39 19.63 1.74
CA ALA A 458 5.30 19.91 0.31
C ALA A 458 4.86 18.67 -0.48
N ILE A 459 4.21 18.90 -1.61
CA ILE A 459 3.77 17.86 -2.54
C ILE A 459 4.17 18.28 -3.95
N GLU A 460 4.90 17.40 -4.64
CA GLU A 460 5.32 17.60 -6.02
C GLU A 460 4.79 16.45 -6.90
N GLU A 461 4.61 16.68 -8.19
CA GLU A 461 4.22 15.62 -9.14
C GLU A 461 5.40 15.24 -10.03
N GLY A 462 5.52 13.95 -10.35
CA GLY A 462 6.52 13.43 -11.27
C GLY A 462 6.01 12.24 -12.08
N GLU A 463 6.87 11.71 -12.96
CA GLU A 463 6.58 10.50 -13.75
C GLU A 463 7.83 9.62 -13.87
N ALA A 464 7.75 8.41 -13.30
CA ALA A 464 8.83 7.44 -13.26
C ALA A 464 8.29 6.02 -13.44
N PRO A 465 9.13 5.03 -13.80
CA PRO A 465 8.78 3.62 -13.66
C PRO A 465 8.34 3.34 -12.22
N THR A 466 7.24 2.59 -12.08
CA THR A 466 6.66 2.27 -10.77
C THR A 466 6.62 0.77 -10.54
N PHE A 467 6.45 0.37 -9.30
CA PHE A 467 6.60 -1.00 -8.84
C PHE A 467 5.59 -1.29 -7.75
N ASP A 468 5.27 -2.56 -7.57
CA ASP A 468 4.40 -3.01 -6.50
C ASP A 468 4.98 -4.26 -5.84
N VAL A 469 4.62 -4.48 -4.59
CA VAL A 469 5.04 -5.63 -3.80
C VAL A 469 3.82 -6.21 -3.11
N ALA A 470 3.61 -7.52 -3.29
CA ALA A 470 2.54 -8.25 -2.64
C ALA A 470 3.06 -8.86 -1.32
N MET A 471 2.56 -8.32 -0.21
CA MET A 471 2.81 -8.76 1.16
C MET A 471 1.62 -9.62 1.58
N PRO A 472 1.77 -10.95 1.75
CA PRO A 472 0.65 -11.82 2.04
C PRO A 472 -0.05 -11.46 3.34
N GLU A 473 0.61 -11.40 4.48
CA GLU A 473 -0.10 -11.31 5.76
C GLU A 473 -0.69 -9.92 6.05
N THR A 474 0.05 -8.83 5.80
CA THR A 474 -0.35 -7.48 6.28
C THR A 474 -0.69 -6.46 5.19
N HIS A 475 -0.48 -6.78 3.91
CA HIS A 475 -0.76 -5.88 2.78
C HIS A 475 -0.01 -4.60 2.77
N SER A 476 0.99 -4.52 3.62
CA SER A 476 1.68 -3.30 3.89
C SER A 476 3.14 -3.57 4.16
N PHE A 477 3.96 -2.67 3.64
CA PHE A 477 5.40 -2.73 3.81
C PHE A 477 5.93 -1.34 4.04
N TRP A 478 7.11 -1.30 4.65
CA TRP A 478 7.81 -0.08 4.91
C TRP A 478 8.57 0.42 3.68
N SER A 479 8.31 1.66 3.28
CA SER A 479 8.92 2.29 2.12
C SER A 479 9.34 3.74 2.41
N ASN A 480 10.64 4.03 2.32
CA ASN A 480 11.24 5.33 2.69
C ASN A 480 10.88 5.87 4.10
N GLY A 481 10.39 5.03 5.03
CA GLY A 481 9.84 5.53 6.29
C GLY A 481 8.34 5.27 6.50
N ILE A 482 7.57 4.96 5.45
CA ILE A 482 6.11 5.12 5.39
C ILE A 482 5.41 3.80 5.01
N ILE A 483 4.15 3.61 5.44
CA ILE A 483 3.32 2.39 5.31
C ILE A 483 2.33 2.48 4.11
N SER A 484 2.10 1.39 3.35
CA SER A 484 1.45 1.30 2.00
C SER A 484 0.39 0.14 1.83
N HIS A 485 -0.65 0.13 0.92
CA HIS A 485 -1.78 -0.90 0.85
C HIS A 485 -2.53 -1.23 -0.53
N ASN A 486 -3.33 -2.36 -0.70
CA ASN A 486 -4.09 -2.96 -1.89
C ASN A 486 -5.64 -3.39 -1.71
N THR A 487 -6.76 -2.69 -2.16
CA THR A 487 -7.92 -3.14 -3.08
C THR A 487 -9.27 -2.30 -2.85
N PHE A 488 -10.27 -2.15 -3.79
CA PHE A 488 -11.52 -1.28 -3.65
C PHE A 488 -12.93 -1.86 -4.04
N LEU A 489 -13.13 -2.48 -5.22
CA LEU A 489 -14.48 -2.87 -5.71
C LEU A 489 -15.15 -3.99 -4.90
N ALA A 490 -14.35 -4.90 -4.36
CA ALA A 490 -14.83 -6.01 -3.57
C ALA A 490 -15.38 -5.55 -2.20
N THR A 491 -14.73 -4.55 -1.61
CA THR A 491 -15.17 -3.87 -0.39
C THR A 491 -16.57 -3.28 -0.56
N ALA A 492 -16.84 -2.59 -1.67
CA ALA A 492 -18.16 -2.00 -1.93
C ALA A 492 -19.30 -3.04 -1.99
N ALA A 493 -19.05 -4.21 -2.60
CA ALA A 493 -20.02 -5.29 -2.66
C ALA A 493 -20.35 -5.86 -1.26
N MET A 494 -19.33 -6.05 -0.43
CA MET A 494 -19.51 -6.56 0.94
C MET A 494 -20.29 -5.59 1.82
N VAL A 495 -19.98 -4.29 1.72
CA VAL A 495 -20.74 -3.22 2.40
C VAL A 495 -22.21 -3.22 1.97
N SER A 496 -22.49 -3.40 0.67
CA SER A 496 -23.87 -3.45 0.19
C SER A 496 -24.63 -4.67 0.71
N ALA A 497 -23.96 -5.82 0.86
CA ALA A 497 -24.57 -7.02 1.41
C ALA A 497 -24.98 -6.82 2.88
N GLN A 498 -24.11 -6.24 3.71
CA GLN A 498 -24.41 -5.92 5.10
C GLN A 498 -25.56 -4.90 5.25
N LYS A 499 -25.60 -3.89 4.38
CA LYS A 499 -26.71 -2.92 4.34
C LYS A 499 -28.06 -3.53 3.98
N GLN A 500 -28.07 -4.76 3.47
CA GLN A 500 -29.27 -5.54 3.17
C GLN A 500 -29.52 -6.64 4.22
N ASP A 501 -29.00 -6.44 5.44
CA ASP A 501 -29.06 -7.38 6.58
C ASP A 501 -28.44 -8.74 6.25
N GLY A 502 -27.47 -8.74 5.33
CA GLY A 502 -26.81 -9.90 4.76
C GLY A 502 -25.40 -10.12 5.28
N LEU A 503 -24.86 -11.30 4.96
CA LEU A 503 -23.53 -11.71 5.40
C LEU A 503 -22.46 -11.31 4.38
N ALA A 504 -21.38 -10.69 4.86
CA ALA A 504 -20.16 -10.49 4.10
C ALA A 504 -19.08 -11.48 4.52
N VAL A 505 -18.47 -12.16 3.55
CA VAL A 505 -17.39 -13.13 3.75
C VAL A 505 -16.24 -12.76 2.84
N PHE A 506 -15.03 -12.70 3.38
CA PHE A 506 -13.80 -12.53 2.61
C PHE A 506 -12.85 -13.70 2.87
N LEU A 507 -12.49 -14.39 1.79
CA LEU A 507 -11.58 -15.53 1.77
C LEU A 507 -10.29 -15.10 1.11
N ASP A 508 -9.25 -15.04 1.92
CA ASP A 508 -8.04 -14.35 1.55
C ASP A 508 -6.91 -15.34 1.24
N HIS A 509 -6.63 -15.50 -0.05
CA HIS A 509 -5.58 -16.38 -0.62
C HIS A 509 -4.35 -15.61 -1.06
N GLU A 510 -4.53 -14.33 -1.35
CA GLU A 510 -3.39 -13.40 -1.43
C GLU A 510 -2.92 -13.00 -0.03
N ASN A 511 -3.65 -13.45 1.00
CA ASN A 511 -3.68 -12.96 2.36
C ASN A 511 -3.94 -11.45 2.47
N SER A 512 -4.26 -10.82 1.31
CA SER A 512 -4.74 -9.53 0.71
C SER A 512 -5.35 -8.32 1.45
N PHE A 513 -6.09 -8.56 2.53
CA PHE A 513 -7.22 -7.69 2.83
C PHE A 513 -7.08 -6.84 4.09
N ASP A 514 -7.16 -5.52 3.93
CA ASP A 514 -7.19 -4.59 5.06
C ASP A 514 -8.62 -4.29 5.54
N VAL A 515 -8.91 -4.82 6.74
CA VAL A 515 -10.19 -4.66 7.42
C VAL A 515 -10.43 -3.20 7.84
N GLY A 516 -9.41 -2.44 8.26
CA GLY A 516 -9.57 -1.05 8.70
C GLY A 516 -9.98 -0.11 7.58
N LEU A 517 -9.41 -0.29 6.39
CA LEU A 517 -9.86 0.42 5.18
C LEU A 517 -11.28 0.01 4.81
N ALA A 518 -11.61 -1.28 4.93
CA ALA A 518 -12.97 -1.74 4.66
C ALA A 518 -13.99 -1.07 5.58
N VAL A 519 -13.67 -0.96 6.89
CA VAL A 519 -14.50 -0.24 7.88
C VAL A 519 -14.64 1.23 7.52
N ALA A 520 -13.56 1.90 7.12
CA ALA A 520 -13.63 3.30 6.67
C ALA A 520 -14.51 3.49 5.41
N ASN A 521 -14.66 2.45 4.59
CA ASN A 521 -15.58 2.43 3.43
C ASN A 521 -17.00 1.96 3.79
N GLY A 522 -17.27 1.68 5.07
CA GLY A 522 -18.58 1.35 5.61
C GLY A 522 -18.82 -0.14 5.87
N LEU A 523 -17.78 -0.98 5.88
CA LEU A 523 -17.90 -2.39 6.28
C LEU A 523 -18.06 -2.46 7.80
N ASN A 524 -19.07 -3.16 8.31
CA ASN A 524 -19.11 -3.49 9.72
C ASN A 524 -18.25 -4.74 9.96
N ALA A 525 -17.08 -4.59 10.58
CA ALA A 525 -16.15 -5.69 10.83
C ALA A 525 -16.14 -6.14 12.31
N ASP A 526 -17.17 -5.78 13.07
CA ASP A 526 -17.38 -6.27 14.43
C ASP A 526 -17.65 -7.80 14.40
N GLU A 527 -16.97 -8.56 15.26
CA GLU A 527 -17.11 -10.02 15.29
C GLU A 527 -18.42 -10.48 15.94
N ASP A 528 -18.99 -9.66 16.81
CA ASP A 528 -20.20 -9.97 17.56
C ASP A 528 -21.47 -9.49 16.83
N ASP A 529 -21.40 -8.35 16.12
CA ASP A 529 -22.58 -7.74 15.46
C ASP A 529 -22.42 -7.44 13.95
N GLY A 530 -21.22 -7.62 13.39
CA GLY A 530 -20.90 -7.13 12.06
C GLY A 530 -21.43 -7.95 10.90
N GLN A 531 -21.98 -9.14 11.14
CA GLN A 531 -22.37 -10.08 10.07
C GLN A 531 -21.24 -10.22 9.03
N TRP A 532 -20.04 -10.50 9.54
CA TRP A 532 -18.78 -10.52 8.80
C TRP A 532 -18.00 -11.80 9.09
N VAL A 533 -17.36 -12.38 8.07
CA VAL A 533 -16.42 -13.49 8.22
C VAL A 533 -15.16 -13.23 7.39
N TYR A 534 -14.02 -13.18 8.05
CA TYR A 534 -12.70 -13.16 7.43
C TYR A 534 -11.98 -14.48 7.69
N LYS A 535 -11.44 -15.11 6.64
CA LYS A 535 -10.64 -16.33 6.76
C LYS A 535 -9.50 -16.32 5.73
N GLN A 536 -8.40 -16.96 6.08
CA GLN A 536 -7.22 -17.21 5.24
C GLN A 536 -7.08 -18.72 5.02
N PRO A 537 -7.76 -19.30 4.02
CA PRO A 537 -7.68 -20.74 3.79
C PRO A 537 -6.35 -21.11 3.13
N ASP A 538 -5.72 -22.20 3.59
CA ASP A 538 -4.43 -22.65 3.05
C ASP A 538 -4.55 -23.16 1.61
N THR A 539 -5.70 -23.75 1.26
CA THR A 539 -5.93 -24.31 -0.07
C THR A 539 -7.23 -23.87 -0.74
N PHE A 540 -7.26 -24.03 -2.06
CA PHE A 540 -8.46 -23.83 -2.85
C PHE A 540 -9.62 -24.71 -2.35
N GLU A 541 -9.35 -25.98 -2.07
CA GLU A 541 -10.35 -26.91 -1.56
C GLU A 541 -10.85 -26.55 -0.16
N ASP A 542 -9.98 -26.04 0.73
CA ASP A 542 -10.41 -25.55 2.05
C ASP A 542 -11.40 -24.38 1.92
N SER A 543 -11.16 -23.52 0.94
CA SER A 543 -12.10 -22.42 0.62
C SER A 543 -13.44 -22.96 0.18
N VAL A 544 -13.45 -23.99 -0.66
CA VAL A 544 -14.68 -24.63 -1.12
C VAL A 544 -15.42 -25.24 0.07
N GLU A 545 -14.73 -25.97 0.94
CA GLU A 545 -15.33 -26.57 2.15
C GLU A 545 -15.89 -25.51 3.09
N LEU A 546 -15.14 -24.45 3.35
CA LEU A 546 -15.57 -23.33 4.18
C LEU A 546 -16.79 -22.61 3.60
N ILE A 547 -16.80 -22.35 2.29
CA ILE A 547 -17.97 -21.80 1.58
C ILE A 547 -19.18 -22.72 1.80
N GLY A 548 -19.03 -24.03 1.58
CA GLY A 548 -20.13 -24.98 1.78
C GLY A 548 -20.66 -24.98 3.21
N THR A 549 -19.77 -24.88 4.19
CA THR A 549 -20.08 -24.84 5.62
C THR A 549 -20.85 -23.57 5.98
N ILE A 550 -20.33 -22.40 5.60
CA ILE A 550 -20.97 -21.10 5.85
C ILE A 550 -22.35 -21.06 5.21
N LEU A 551 -22.46 -21.43 3.93
CA LEU A 551 -23.73 -21.39 3.20
C LEU A 551 -24.78 -22.30 3.83
N LYS A 552 -24.39 -23.51 4.22
CA LYS A 552 -25.27 -24.45 4.89
C LYS A 552 -25.69 -23.94 6.25
N LEU A 553 -24.75 -23.49 7.08
CA LEU A 553 -25.01 -22.96 8.42
C LEU A 553 -26.01 -21.80 8.38
N VAL A 554 -25.72 -20.79 7.56
CA VAL A 554 -26.52 -19.55 7.50
C VAL A 554 -27.95 -19.82 7.01
N ARG A 555 -28.15 -20.75 6.06
CA ARG A 555 -29.47 -21.03 5.48
C ARG A 555 -30.24 -22.12 6.20
N ASP A 556 -29.59 -23.20 6.64
CA ASP A 556 -30.28 -24.28 7.34
C ASP A 556 -30.70 -23.85 8.76
N GLU A 557 -29.96 -22.93 9.40
CA GLU A 557 -30.30 -22.39 10.72
C GLU A 557 -31.05 -21.04 10.66
N GLU A 558 -31.40 -20.56 9.46
CA GLU A 558 -32.17 -19.33 9.25
C GLU A 558 -31.57 -18.08 9.95
N LEU A 559 -30.23 -17.99 10.01
CA LEU A 559 -29.51 -16.95 10.78
C LEU A 559 -29.66 -15.53 10.24
N ILE A 560 -29.98 -15.41 8.96
CA ILE A 560 -30.34 -14.15 8.29
C ILE A 560 -31.62 -14.37 7.50
N PRO A 561 -32.41 -13.31 7.21
CA PRO A 561 -33.60 -13.42 6.38
C PRO A 561 -33.32 -14.18 5.07
N GLU A 562 -34.27 -14.99 4.60
CA GLU A 562 -34.12 -15.75 3.34
C GLU A 562 -33.82 -14.82 2.13
N THR A 563 -34.30 -13.57 2.23
CA THR A 563 -34.09 -12.51 1.25
C THR A 563 -32.76 -11.76 1.40
N ALA A 564 -32.08 -11.89 2.54
CA ALA A 564 -30.82 -11.20 2.79
C ALA A 564 -29.67 -11.86 2.00
N PRO A 565 -28.79 -11.09 1.34
CA PRO A 565 -27.74 -11.65 0.50
C PRO A 565 -26.61 -12.28 1.34
N ILE A 566 -26.00 -13.33 0.81
CA ILE A 566 -24.68 -13.81 1.28
C ILE A 566 -23.67 -13.42 0.19
N CYS A 567 -22.73 -12.54 0.53
CA CYS A 567 -21.65 -12.11 -0.34
C CYS A 567 -20.36 -12.79 0.07
N ILE A 568 -19.80 -13.62 -0.79
CA ILE A 568 -18.49 -14.26 -0.56
C ILE A 568 -17.51 -13.72 -1.58
N VAL A 569 -16.46 -13.06 -1.13
CA VAL A 569 -15.33 -12.64 -1.98
C VAL A 569 -14.17 -13.60 -1.75
N ALA A 570 -13.61 -14.10 -2.84
CA ALA A 570 -12.41 -14.93 -2.84
C ALA A 570 -11.29 -14.20 -3.60
N ASP A 571 -10.25 -13.77 -2.87
CA ASP A 571 -9.17 -12.94 -3.39
C ASP A 571 -7.79 -13.62 -3.28
N SER A 572 -7.06 -13.90 -4.35
CA SER A 572 -7.50 -14.00 -5.73
C SER A 572 -7.40 -15.45 -6.20
N LEU A 573 -8.21 -15.81 -7.20
CA LEU A 573 -8.17 -17.13 -7.82
C LEU A 573 -6.78 -17.46 -8.40
N ALA A 574 -5.99 -16.45 -8.73
CA ALA A 574 -4.64 -16.63 -9.25
C ALA A 574 -3.65 -17.17 -8.20
N SER A 575 -3.91 -16.89 -6.92
CA SER A 575 -3.02 -17.21 -5.79
C SER A 575 -3.42 -18.50 -5.05
N MET A 576 -4.61 -19.03 -5.32
CA MET A 576 -5.12 -20.24 -4.71
C MET A 576 -4.26 -21.49 -5.00
N VAL A 577 -3.88 -22.22 -3.95
CA VAL A 577 -3.08 -23.45 -4.04
C VAL A 577 -3.98 -24.68 -3.90
N PRO A 578 -3.95 -25.65 -4.85
CA PRO A 578 -4.73 -26.88 -4.69
C PRO A 578 -4.14 -27.83 -3.64
N ASN A 579 -4.98 -28.63 -2.95
CA ASN A 579 -4.56 -29.66 -1.98
C ASN A 579 -3.44 -30.57 -2.50
N SER A 580 -3.59 -31.07 -3.73
CA SER A 580 -2.57 -31.94 -4.37
C SER A 580 -1.19 -31.28 -4.53
N LYS A 581 -1.12 -29.95 -4.48
CA LYS A 581 0.12 -29.16 -4.52
C LYS A 581 0.58 -28.81 -3.10
N ALA A 582 -0.33 -28.47 -2.20
CA ALA A 582 -0.05 -28.20 -0.78
C ALA A 582 0.62 -29.41 -0.09
N GLU A 583 0.06 -30.63 -0.23
CA GLU A 583 0.64 -31.85 0.34
C GLU A 583 2.08 -32.14 -0.13
N LYS A 584 2.45 -31.65 -1.32
CA LYS A 584 3.83 -31.77 -1.83
C LYS A 584 4.74 -30.73 -1.20
N PHE A 585 4.26 -29.51 -1.00
CA PHE A 585 5.01 -28.47 -0.29
C PHE A 585 5.32 -28.89 1.15
N ASP A 586 4.37 -29.51 1.83
CA ASP A 586 4.58 -30.02 3.20
C ASP A 586 5.63 -31.12 3.25
N LYS A 587 5.55 -32.12 2.35
CA LYS A 587 6.57 -33.19 2.25
C LYS A 587 7.95 -32.65 1.88
N MET A 588 8.01 -31.59 1.07
CA MET A 588 9.27 -30.90 0.77
C MET A 588 9.81 -30.16 1.99
N ALA A 589 8.96 -29.47 2.75
CA ALA A 589 9.32 -28.77 3.98
C ALA A 589 9.78 -29.72 5.10
N GLU A 590 9.15 -30.89 5.21
CA GLU A 590 9.51 -31.95 6.17
C GLU A 590 10.75 -32.76 5.76
N GLY A 591 11.29 -32.55 4.56
CA GLY A 591 12.44 -33.30 4.04
C GLY A 591 12.16 -34.77 3.71
N THR A 592 10.88 -35.16 3.59
CA THR A 592 10.43 -36.54 3.31
C THR A 592 10.08 -36.79 1.84
N ALA A 593 10.22 -35.77 0.98
CA ALA A 593 9.92 -35.83 -0.44
C ALA A 593 10.81 -36.85 -1.20
N LYS A 594 10.20 -37.66 -2.08
CA LYS A 594 10.91 -38.60 -2.97
C LYS A 594 11.23 -37.93 -4.32
N ASP A 595 12.17 -38.48 -5.09
CA ASP A 595 12.52 -37.95 -6.42
C ASP A 595 11.34 -37.85 -7.41
N LYS A 596 10.28 -38.67 -7.23
CA LYS A 596 9.03 -38.58 -8.02
C LYS A 596 8.08 -37.46 -7.58
N ASP A 597 8.32 -36.87 -6.41
CA ASP A 597 7.55 -35.76 -5.84
C ASP A 597 8.08 -34.39 -6.30
N GLN A 598 9.17 -34.36 -7.10
CA GLN A 598 9.65 -33.16 -7.78
C GLN A 598 8.62 -32.62 -8.80
N LEU A 599 8.56 -31.29 -8.96
CA LEU A 599 7.59 -30.59 -9.80
C LEU A 599 7.62 -31.13 -11.24
N ASN A 600 6.48 -31.61 -11.74
CA ASN A 600 6.33 -32.12 -13.10
C ASN A 600 5.25 -31.33 -13.86
N MET A 601 5.14 -31.56 -15.18
CA MET A 601 4.19 -30.83 -16.04
C MET A 601 2.72 -30.89 -15.59
N ASN A 602 2.33 -31.86 -14.74
CA ASN A 602 0.96 -31.91 -14.20
C ASN A 602 0.68 -30.81 -13.17
N ASP A 603 1.70 -30.25 -12.52
CA ASP A 603 1.55 -29.25 -11.46
C ASP A 603 1.09 -27.88 -12.02
N ASN A 604 1.48 -27.55 -13.26
CA ASN A 604 1.01 -26.36 -13.98
C ASN A 604 -0.50 -26.39 -14.32
N THR A 605 -1.12 -27.57 -14.25
CA THR A 605 -2.57 -27.74 -14.50
C THR A 605 -3.34 -28.06 -13.23
N ALA A 606 -2.70 -28.16 -12.07
CA ALA A 606 -3.34 -28.57 -10.82
C ALA A 606 -4.51 -27.65 -10.47
N LEU A 607 -4.31 -26.33 -10.53
CA LEU A 607 -5.38 -25.36 -10.28
C LEU A 607 -6.51 -25.47 -11.32
N ALA A 608 -6.19 -25.71 -12.60
CA ALA A 608 -7.21 -25.93 -13.62
C ALA A 608 -8.03 -27.22 -13.39
N ARG A 609 -7.42 -28.27 -12.82
CA ARG A 609 -8.12 -29.51 -12.46
C ARG A 609 -8.98 -29.32 -11.21
N ALA A 610 -8.44 -28.68 -10.17
CA ALA A 610 -9.15 -28.40 -8.92
C ALA A 610 -10.38 -27.51 -9.17
N THR A 611 -10.21 -26.44 -9.94
CA THR A 611 -11.33 -25.57 -10.36
C THR A 611 -12.34 -26.33 -11.24
N SER A 612 -11.91 -27.25 -12.09
CA SER A 612 -12.82 -28.12 -12.88
C SER A 612 -13.64 -29.07 -12.02
N ALA A 613 -13.08 -29.56 -10.91
CA ALA A 613 -13.77 -30.43 -9.96
C ALA A 613 -14.78 -29.67 -9.08
N ASN A 614 -14.45 -28.44 -8.65
CA ASN A 614 -15.21 -27.76 -7.60
C ASN A 614 -16.11 -26.60 -8.05
N PHE A 615 -15.80 -25.88 -9.13
CA PHE A 615 -16.71 -24.83 -9.65
C PHE A 615 -18.13 -25.34 -10.01
N PRO A 616 -18.34 -26.58 -10.50
CA PRO A 616 -19.69 -27.11 -10.66
C PRO A 616 -20.46 -27.14 -9.34
N THR A 617 -19.80 -27.58 -8.26
CA THR A 617 -20.35 -27.64 -6.91
C THR A 617 -20.61 -26.25 -6.35
N LEU A 618 -19.65 -25.31 -6.49
CA LEU A 618 -19.84 -23.91 -6.08
C LEU A 618 -21.00 -23.26 -6.82
N ALA A 619 -21.18 -23.53 -8.11
CA ALA A 619 -22.30 -22.99 -8.88
C ALA A 619 -23.64 -23.57 -8.41
N LEU A 620 -23.67 -24.86 -8.07
CA LEU A 620 -24.83 -25.51 -7.47
C LEU A 620 -25.17 -24.91 -6.10
N TRP A 621 -24.17 -24.68 -5.25
CA TRP A 621 -24.35 -24.11 -3.92
C TRP A 621 -24.73 -22.64 -3.95
N ALA A 622 -24.07 -21.82 -4.77
CA ALA A 622 -24.45 -20.44 -5.01
C ALA A 622 -25.95 -20.38 -5.33
N ARG A 623 -26.41 -21.20 -6.28
CA ARG A 623 -27.83 -21.33 -6.66
C ARG A 623 -28.70 -21.82 -5.51
N LYS A 624 -28.33 -22.92 -4.83
CA LYS A 624 -29.14 -23.55 -3.79
C LYS A 624 -29.36 -22.63 -2.59
N TYR A 625 -28.31 -21.93 -2.16
CA TYR A 625 -28.32 -21.09 -0.96
C TYR A 625 -28.51 -19.60 -1.26
N ASN A 626 -28.80 -19.26 -2.51
CA ASN A 626 -28.98 -17.89 -2.98
C ASN A 626 -27.82 -16.95 -2.57
N ALA A 627 -26.58 -17.39 -2.81
CA ALA A 627 -25.37 -16.64 -2.49
C ALA A 627 -24.70 -16.07 -3.73
N CYS A 628 -24.06 -14.91 -3.59
CA CYS A 628 -23.20 -14.33 -4.62
C CYS A 628 -21.75 -14.63 -4.26
N ILE A 629 -21.07 -15.40 -5.10
CA ILE A 629 -19.65 -15.74 -4.91
C ILE A 629 -18.83 -14.99 -5.94
N ILE A 630 -18.01 -14.04 -5.50
CA ILE A 630 -17.16 -13.18 -6.32
C ILE A 630 -15.73 -13.71 -6.24
N PHE A 631 -15.20 -14.16 -7.38
CA PHE A 631 -13.77 -14.44 -7.54
C PHE A 631 -13.06 -13.23 -8.14
N LEU A 632 -12.06 -12.73 -7.43
CA LEU A 632 -11.12 -11.76 -7.97
C LEU A 632 -10.02 -12.51 -8.72
N ASN A 633 -9.63 -12.00 -9.88
CA ASN A 633 -8.66 -12.66 -10.73
C ASN A 633 -7.82 -11.67 -11.54
N GLN A 634 -6.70 -12.12 -12.05
CA GLN A 634 -5.74 -11.27 -12.78
C GLN A 634 -5.77 -11.57 -14.28
N VAL A 635 -5.48 -10.54 -15.08
CA VAL A 635 -5.25 -10.69 -16.52
C VAL A 635 -3.85 -11.26 -16.77
N ARG A 636 -3.76 -12.33 -17.55
CA ARG A 636 -2.54 -12.92 -18.12
C ARG A 636 -2.59 -12.84 -19.65
N THR A 637 -1.44 -12.96 -20.30
CA THR A 637 -1.36 -13.04 -21.77
C THR A 637 -0.98 -14.46 -22.19
N LYS A 638 -1.74 -15.06 -23.10
CA LYS A 638 -1.43 -16.38 -23.66
C LYS A 638 -0.39 -16.24 -24.78
N ILE A 639 0.83 -16.70 -24.51
CA ILE A 639 1.94 -16.65 -25.49
C ILE A 639 1.60 -17.57 -26.68
N GLY A 640 1.70 -17.05 -27.91
CA GLY A 640 1.50 -17.82 -29.15
C GLY A 640 0.19 -17.56 -29.92
N VAL A 641 -0.66 -16.64 -29.46
CA VAL A 641 -1.86 -16.22 -30.22
C VAL A 641 -1.46 -15.20 -31.31
N MET A 642 -1.48 -15.61 -32.59
CA MET A 642 -1.17 -14.73 -33.74
C MET A 642 -2.40 -13.94 -34.23
N PHE A 643 -3.63 -14.41 -33.95
CA PHE A 643 -4.89 -13.76 -34.31
C PHE A 643 -5.90 -13.93 -33.16
N GLY A 644 -6.55 -12.85 -32.71
CA GLY A 644 -7.53 -12.82 -31.61
C GLY A 644 -7.04 -12.10 -30.34
N ASP A 645 -7.92 -11.94 -29.33
CA ASP A 645 -7.58 -11.36 -28.02
C ASP A 645 -6.67 -12.34 -27.23
N PRO A 646 -5.40 -11.98 -26.95
CA PRO A 646 -4.46 -12.88 -26.26
C PRO A 646 -4.67 -12.91 -24.73
N THR A 647 -5.62 -12.13 -24.21
CA THR A 647 -5.95 -12.02 -22.79
C THR A 647 -6.57 -13.33 -22.26
N THR A 648 -5.99 -13.90 -21.20
CA THR A 648 -6.52 -15.03 -20.44
C THR A 648 -6.51 -14.73 -18.94
N SER A 649 -7.16 -15.55 -18.12
CA SER A 649 -7.07 -15.48 -16.65
C SER A 649 -6.59 -16.82 -16.07
N PRO A 650 -5.89 -16.83 -14.92
CA PRO A 650 -5.55 -18.03 -14.15
C PRO A 650 -6.77 -18.87 -13.75
N GLY A 651 -6.55 -20.16 -13.46
CA GLY A 651 -7.62 -21.11 -13.07
C GLY A 651 -8.19 -21.97 -14.19
N GLY A 652 -7.60 -21.97 -15.39
CA GLY A 652 -8.09 -22.77 -16.52
C GLY A 652 -9.41 -22.24 -17.11
N ASP A 653 -10.19 -23.10 -17.75
CA ASP A 653 -11.44 -22.69 -18.41
C ASP A 653 -12.69 -22.87 -17.56
N SER A 654 -12.64 -23.68 -16.49
CA SER A 654 -13.79 -23.93 -15.60
C SER A 654 -14.40 -22.64 -15.03
N PRO A 655 -13.62 -21.69 -14.44
CA PRO A 655 -14.16 -20.41 -13.98
C PRO A 655 -14.89 -19.65 -15.09
N LYS A 656 -14.32 -19.67 -16.31
CA LYS A 656 -14.92 -19.01 -17.48
C LYS A 656 -16.27 -19.61 -17.86
N PHE A 657 -16.51 -20.90 -17.61
CA PHE A 657 -17.78 -21.58 -17.92
C PHE A 657 -18.83 -21.41 -16.82
N TYR A 658 -18.42 -21.51 -15.55
CA TYR A 658 -19.31 -21.49 -14.39
C TYR A 658 -19.63 -20.09 -13.87
N ALA A 659 -18.72 -19.12 -13.99
CA ALA A 659 -19.02 -17.72 -13.72
C ALA A 659 -20.20 -17.29 -14.60
N SER A 660 -21.27 -16.82 -13.98
CA SER A 660 -22.48 -16.38 -14.69
C SER A 660 -22.34 -14.96 -15.20
N VAL A 661 -21.54 -14.15 -14.50
CA VAL A 661 -21.15 -12.81 -14.89
C VAL A 661 -19.62 -12.75 -14.86
N ARG A 662 -19.01 -12.20 -15.91
CA ARG A 662 -17.56 -11.95 -15.97
C ARG A 662 -17.33 -10.50 -16.35
N ILE A 663 -16.63 -9.77 -15.48
CA ILE A 663 -16.39 -8.34 -15.61
C ILE A 663 -14.90 -8.12 -15.84
N ARG A 664 -14.58 -7.53 -16.99
CA ARG A 664 -13.23 -7.07 -17.33
C ARG A 664 -13.10 -5.61 -16.92
N LEU A 665 -12.11 -5.29 -16.11
CA LEU A 665 -11.78 -3.91 -15.75
C LEU A 665 -10.65 -3.35 -16.62
N GLY A 666 -10.74 -2.07 -16.94
CA GLY A 666 -9.71 -1.28 -17.61
C GLY A 666 -9.67 0.15 -17.06
N ALA A 667 -8.60 0.87 -17.31
CA ALA A 667 -8.48 2.26 -16.86
C ALA A 667 -7.86 3.14 -17.96
N SER A 668 -8.45 4.31 -18.17
CA SER A 668 -7.91 5.37 -19.02
C SER A 668 -7.80 6.68 -18.24
N VAL A 669 -6.93 7.60 -18.68
CA VAL A 669 -6.63 8.83 -17.94
C VAL A 669 -7.50 9.98 -18.44
N MET A 670 -8.20 10.68 -17.54
CA MET A 670 -8.97 11.90 -17.83
C MET A 670 -8.08 13.14 -17.74
N LYS A 671 -8.32 14.12 -18.62
CA LYS A 671 -7.57 15.38 -18.67
C LYS A 671 -8.50 16.60 -18.79
N ASP A 672 -8.14 17.70 -18.15
CA ASP A 672 -8.66 19.04 -18.42
C ASP A 672 -7.50 19.91 -18.94
N GLY A 673 -7.57 20.33 -20.20
CA GLY A 673 -6.43 20.95 -20.90
C GLY A 673 -5.16 20.08 -20.88
N LYS A 674 -4.15 20.50 -20.10
CA LYS A 674 -2.87 19.75 -19.91
C LYS A 674 -2.82 18.95 -18.60
N GLU A 675 -3.75 19.18 -17.68
CA GLU A 675 -3.78 18.59 -16.34
C GLU A 675 -4.51 17.25 -16.38
N LYS A 676 -4.00 16.24 -15.68
CA LYS A 676 -4.70 14.94 -15.55
C LYS A 676 -5.58 15.04 -14.31
N ILE A 677 -6.90 15.08 -14.49
CA ILE A 677 -7.87 15.36 -13.41
C ILE A 677 -8.47 14.08 -12.80
N GLY A 678 -8.21 12.92 -13.38
CA GLY A 678 -8.75 11.65 -12.91
C GLY A 678 -8.48 10.46 -13.82
N GLN A 679 -9.17 9.35 -13.55
CA GLN A 679 -9.23 8.17 -14.40
C GLN A 679 -10.69 7.86 -14.76
N ASP A 680 -10.88 7.46 -15.99
CA ASP A 680 -12.12 6.85 -16.46
C ASP A 680 -11.91 5.34 -16.41
N VAL A 681 -12.51 4.71 -15.42
CA VAL A 681 -12.38 3.26 -15.17
C VAL A 681 -13.50 2.57 -15.93
N GLY A 682 -13.13 1.80 -16.94
CA GLY A 682 -14.05 1.03 -17.75
C GLY A 682 -14.31 -0.34 -17.13
N ALA A 683 -15.57 -0.76 -17.13
CA ALA A 683 -15.99 -2.12 -16.85
C ALA A 683 -16.76 -2.67 -18.04
N GLU A 684 -16.37 -3.85 -18.50
CA GLU A 684 -17.04 -4.56 -19.58
C GLU A 684 -17.51 -5.93 -19.08
N CYS A 685 -18.83 -6.15 -19.14
CA CYS A 685 -19.44 -7.44 -18.83
C CYS A 685 -19.27 -8.39 -20.03
N ILE A 686 -18.07 -8.97 -20.18
CA ILE A 686 -17.73 -9.83 -21.32
C ILE A 686 -18.48 -11.16 -21.34
N LYS A 687 -19.14 -11.52 -20.24
CA LYS A 687 -20.06 -12.65 -20.16
C LYS A 687 -21.17 -12.31 -19.19
N ASN A 688 -22.41 -12.55 -19.61
CA ASN A 688 -23.58 -12.37 -18.79
C ASN A 688 -24.62 -13.46 -19.10
N LYS A 689 -25.01 -14.24 -18.09
CA LYS A 689 -26.07 -15.27 -18.18
C LYS A 689 -27.39 -14.83 -17.55
N VAL A 690 -27.42 -13.65 -16.91
CA VAL A 690 -28.59 -13.15 -16.16
C VAL A 690 -29.25 -11.97 -16.84
N ALA A 691 -28.50 -11.25 -17.69
CA ALA A 691 -28.98 -10.20 -18.58
C ALA A 691 -28.20 -10.26 -19.91
N PRO A 692 -28.54 -9.44 -20.91
CA PRO A 692 -27.76 -9.35 -22.15
C PRO A 692 -26.26 -9.08 -21.89
N PRO A 693 -25.34 -9.82 -22.53
CA PRO A 693 -23.90 -9.63 -22.36
C PRO A 693 -23.39 -8.38 -23.08
N PHE A 694 -22.14 -8.03 -22.80
CA PHE A 694 -21.40 -6.89 -23.38
C PHE A 694 -21.89 -5.51 -22.96
N GLY A 695 -22.68 -5.44 -21.87
CA GLY A 695 -22.91 -4.19 -21.17
C GLY A 695 -21.58 -3.56 -20.77
N LYS A 696 -21.42 -2.28 -21.10
CA LYS A 696 -20.24 -1.48 -20.75
C LYS A 696 -20.70 -0.32 -19.92
N CYS A 697 -19.87 0.05 -18.97
CA CYS A 697 -19.96 1.34 -18.33
C CYS A 697 -18.56 1.81 -18.04
N SER A 698 -18.43 3.10 -17.83
CA SER A 698 -17.27 3.64 -17.18
C SER A 698 -17.69 4.59 -16.09
N TRP A 699 -16.81 4.81 -15.13
CA TRP A 699 -17.00 5.81 -14.12
C TRP A 699 -15.79 6.70 -14.03
N LYS A 700 -16.10 7.98 -13.84
CA LYS A 700 -15.16 9.02 -13.57
C LYS A 700 -14.74 8.95 -12.13
N PHE A 701 -13.48 8.63 -11.97
CA PHE A 701 -12.80 8.78 -10.73
C PHE A 701 -11.91 10.01 -10.82
N TYR A 702 -12.33 11.10 -10.18
CA TYR A 702 -11.54 12.32 -10.10
C TYR A 702 -10.46 12.18 -9.04
N PHE A 703 -9.26 12.65 -9.36
CA PHE A 703 -8.16 12.70 -8.39
C PHE A 703 -8.44 13.71 -7.25
N ASP A 704 -9.36 14.67 -7.50
CA ASP A 704 -9.90 15.61 -6.52
C ASP A 704 -10.57 14.88 -5.31
N PRO A 705 -10.14 15.18 -4.06
CA PRO A 705 -10.72 14.69 -2.80
C PRO A 705 -12.22 14.79 -2.61
N THR A 706 -12.82 15.87 -3.09
CA THR A 706 -14.24 16.17 -2.86
C THR A 706 -15.15 15.40 -3.80
N ARG A 707 -14.59 14.80 -4.86
CA ARG A 707 -15.33 14.07 -5.89
C ARG A 707 -15.05 12.56 -5.88
N GLY A 708 -13.79 12.14 -5.78
CA GLY A 708 -13.42 10.71 -5.76
C GLY A 708 -14.08 9.90 -6.90
N LEU A 709 -14.71 8.78 -6.58
CA LEU A 709 -15.71 8.17 -7.49
C LEU A 709 -16.91 9.10 -7.59
N ASP A 710 -17.01 9.86 -8.67
CA ASP A 710 -18.12 10.79 -8.86
C ASP A 710 -19.29 10.06 -9.49
N VAL A 711 -20.10 9.41 -8.66
CA VAL A 711 -21.27 8.62 -9.09
C VAL A 711 -22.23 9.49 -9.90
N ILE A 712 -22.49 10.73 -9.48
CA ILE A 712 -23.45 11.62 -10.14
C ILE A 712 -22.93 12.10 -11.49
N GLU A 713 -21.68 12.58 -11.56
CA GLU A 713 -21.14 13.01 -12.85
C GLU A 713 -21.01 11.85 -13.83
N SER A 714 -20.54 10.69 -13.36
CA SER A 714 -20.44 9.46 -14.16
C SER A 714 -21.82 9.02 -14.68
N LEU A 715 -22.85 9.13 -13.83
CA LEU A 715 -24.22 8.80 -14.20
C LEU A 715 -24.78 9.78 -15.24
N VAL A 716 -24.49 11.09 -15.11
CA VAL A 716 -24.87 12.09 -16.12
C VAL A 716 -24.15 11.86 -17.44
N GLU A 717 -22.87 11.47 -17.42
CA GLU A 717 -22.12 11.14 -18.64
C GLU A 717 -22.71 9.92 -19.34
N TYR A 718 -22.98 8.87 -18.57
CA TYR A 718 -23.70 7.70 -19.05
C TYR A 718 -25.07 8.07 -19.63
N MET A 719 -25.83 8.96 -18.98
CA MET A 719 -27.12 9.45 -19.50
C MET A 719 -27.00 10.17 -20.85
N LEU A 720 -25.91 10.90 -21.04
CA LEU A 720 -25.63 11.62 -22.27
C LEU A 720 -25.19 10.67 -23.40
N GLU A 721 -24.41 9.64 -23.08
CA GLU A 721 -23.94 8.63 -24.02
C GLU A 721 -25.10 7.75 -24.54
N GLU A 722 -25.98 7.33 -23.64
CA GLU A 722 -27.16 6.50 -23.95
C GLU A 722 -28.37 7.32 -24.45
N GLY A 723 -28.18 8.63 -24.63
CA GLY A 723 -29.18 9.53 -25.21
C GLY A 723 -30.42 9.77 -24.33
N TYR A 724 -30.35 9.55 -23.01
CA TYR A 724 -31.41 9.98 -22.07
C TYR A 724 -31.52 11.49 -21.98
N LEU A 725 -30.40 12.18 -22.18
CA LEU A 725 -30.30 13.63 -22.20
C LEU A 725 -29.95 14.08 -23.63
N PRO A 726 -30.95 14.42 -24.47
CA PRO A 726 -30.72 14.78 -25.86
C PRO A 726 -29.92 16.07 -25.98
N LYS A 727 -28.84 16.03 -26.77
CA LYS A 727 -27.98 17.18 -27.07
C LYS A 727 -28.40 17.81 -28.39
N ASN A 728 -28.41 19.14 -28.45
CA ASN A 728 -28.55 19.86 -29.72
C ASN A 728 -27.21 19.95 -30.49
N ALA A 729 -27.22 20.53 -31.69
CA ALA A 729 -26.03 20.69 -32.54
C ALA A 729 -24.87 21.48 -31.89
N SER A 730 -25.13 22.21 -30.79
CA SER A 730 -24.12 22.94 -30.01
C SER A 730 -23.63 22.18 -28.75
N GLY A 731 -24.09 20.94 -28.54
CA GLY A 731 -23.69 20.10 -27.40
C GLY A 731 -24.39 20.41 -26.08
N ARG A 732 -25.39 21.31 -26.07
CA ARG A 732 -26.22 21.62 -24.89
C ARG A 732 -27.41 20.69 -24.80
N VAL A 733 -27.81 20.36 -23.57
CA VAL A 733 -28.96 19.50 -23.29
C VAL A 733 -30.22 20.36 -23.18
N GLU A 734 -31.29 19.94 -23.84
CA GLU A 734 -32.57 20.66 -23.84
C GLU A 734 -33.55 19.97 -22.88
N ILE A 735 -34.05 20.72 -21.89
CA ILE A 735 -35.06 20.26 -20.93
C ILE A 735 -36.20 21.29 -20.95
N GLY A 736 -37.32 20.92 -21.58
CA GLY A 736 -38.40 21.86 -21.90
C GLY A 736 -37.92 22.95 -22.88
N ASP A 737 -38.22 24.21 -22.58
CA ASP A 737 -37.78 25.35 -23.40
C ASP A 737 -36.37 25.88 -23.06
N LYS A 738 -35.68 25.28 -22.06
CA LYS A 738 -34.39 25.75 -21.54
C LYS A 738 -33.23 24.84 -21.94
N LYS A 739 -32.05 25.44 -22.09
CA LYS A 739 -30.81 24.78 -22.53
C LYS A 739 -29.75 24.82 -21.44
N TYR A 740 -29.16 23.68 -21.12
CA TYR A 740 -28.20 23.50 -20.03
C TYR A 740 -26.86 22.94 -20.54
N THR A 741 -25.77 23.29 -19.87
CA THR A 741 -24.47 22.63 -20.05
C THR A 741 -24.38 21.33 -19.23
N LYS A 742 -23.43 20.44 -19.54
CA LYS A 742 -23.18 19.22 -18.75
C LYS A 742 -22.98 19.55 -17.27
N SER A 743 -22.11 20.50 -16.96
CA SER A 743 -21.82 20.88 -15.57
C SER A 743 -23.06 21.39 -14.84
N GLN A 744 -23.94 22.15 -15.50
CA GLN A 744 -25.20 22.60 -14.91
C GLN A 744 -26.14 21.43 -14.59
N ILE A 745 -26.17 20.39 -15.43
CA ILE A 745 -26.96 19.18 -15.17
C ILE A 745 -26.38 18.37 -14.01
N VAL A 746 -25.06 18.22 -13.96
CA VAL A 746 -24.39 17.53 -12.83
C VAL A 746 -24.79 18.17 -11.51
N GLU A 747 -24.69 19.50 -11.39
CA GLU A 747 -25.09 20.22 -10.17
C GLU A 747 -26.58 20.04 -9.85
N MET A 748 -27.47 20.14 -10.85
CA MET A 748 -28.90 19.87 -10.65
C MET A 748 -29.20 18.46 -10.14
N TYR A 749 -28.39 17.47 -10.53
CA TYR A 749 -28.58 16.07 -10.11
C TYR A 749 -27.92 15.78 -8.77
N ARG A 750 -26.89 16.54 -8.35
CA ARG A 750 -26.29 16.43 -7.01
C ARG A 750 -27.28 16.80 -5.90
N GLU A 751 -28.21 17.71 -6.18
CA GLU A 751 -29.26 18.12 -5.24
C GLU A 751 -30.38 17.07 -5.07
N LYS A 752 -30.36 15.98 -5.85
CA LYS A 752 -31.39 14.95 -5.83
C LYS A 752 -30.89 13.66 -5.16
N PRO A 753 -31.74 12.98 -4.38
CA PRO A 753 -31.43 11.64 -3.90
C PRO A 753 -31.16 10.68 -5.07
N LEU A 754 -30.06 9.92 -5.01
CA LEU A 754 -29.71 8.94 -6.04
C LEU A 754 -30.84 7.94 -6.36
N PRO A 755 -31.64 7.43 -5.39
CA PRO A 755 -32.77 6.57 -5.68
C PRO A 755 -33.83 7.20 -6.59
N GLU A 756 -34.08 8.51 -6.47
CA GLU A 756 -35.04 9.21 -7.34
C GLU A 756 -34.54 9.29 -8.78
N ILE A 757 -33.23 9.51 -8.96
CA ILE A 757 -32.59 9.53 -10.28
C ILE A 757 -32.69 8.15 -10.93
N ILE A 758 -32.41 7.10 -10.16
CA ILE A 758 -32.51 5.70 -10.60
C ILE A 758 -33.94 5.36 -11.04
N ALA A 759 -34.95 5.70 -10.22
CA ALA A 759 -36.35 5.46 -10.55
C ALA A 759 -36.78 6.18 -11.83
N ALA A 760 -36.30 7.40 -12.05
CA ALA A 760 -36.58 8.14 -13.28
C ALA A 760 -35.96 7.47 -14.52
N LEU A 761 -34.73 6.98 -14.43
CA LEU A 761 -34.08 6.25 -15.53
C LEU A 761 -34.84 4.96 -15.88
N GLN A 762 -35.22 4.19 -14.87
CA GLN A 762 -36.01 2.97 -15.05
C GLN A 762 -37.32 3.28 -15.78
N ALA A 763 -38.05 4.32 -15.37
CA ALA A 763 -39.29 4.72 -16.02
C ALA A 763 -39.11 5.14 -17.50
N ILE A 764 -37.98 5.76 -17.85
CA ILE A 764 -37.67 6.12 -19.25
C ILE A 764 -37.38 4.86 -20.07
N ASP A 765 -36.60 3.92 -19.54
CA ASP A 765 -36.32 2.65 -20.21
C ASP A 765 -37.57 1.83 -20.47
N GLU A 766 -38.49 1.77 -19.51
CA GLU A 766 -39.76 1.07 -19.67
C GLU A 766 -40.63 1.68 -20.77
N ARG A 767 -40.61 3.02 -20.93
CA ARG A 767 -41.32 3.70 -22.04
C ARG A 767 -40.68 3.39 -23.38
N ARG A 768 -39.35 3.50 -23.48
CA ARG A 768 -38.59 3.16 -24.70
C ARG A 768 -38.83 1.71 -25.12
N ALA A 769 -38.85 0.78 -24.15
CA ALA A 769 -39.13 -0.62 -24.41
C ALA A 769 -40.54 -0.83 -25.00
N LYS A 770 -41.57 -0.17 -24.44
CA LYS A 770 -42.96 -0.22 -24.95
C LYS A 770 -43.12 0.40 -26.34
N GLU A 771 -42.37 1.44 -26.66
CA GLU A 771 -42.37 2.07 -28.00
C GLU A 771 -41.63 1.22 -29.04
N SER A 772 -40.68 0.37 -28.61
CA SER A 772 -39.89 -0.51 -29.48
C SER A 772 -40.50 -1.90 -29.71
N SER A 773 -41.48 -2.32 -28.91
CA SER A 773 -42.22 -3.56 -29.15
C SER A 773 -43.19 -3.37 -30.33
N PRO A 774 -43.18 -4.23 -31.36
CA PRO A 774 -44.13 -4.11 -32.47
C PRO A 774 -45.55 -4.17 -31.90
N ALA A 775 -46.40 -3.22 -32.29
CA ALA A 775 -47.83 -3.32 -32.05
C ALA A 775 -48.29 -4.68 -32.57
N GLU A 776 -48.83 -5.53 -31.70
CA GLU A 776 -49.73 -6.59 -32.13
C GLU A 776 -50.83 -5.88 -32.93
N THR A 777 -50.84 -6.11 -34.23
CA THR A 777 -51.91 -5.73 -35.13
C THR A 777 -53.18 -6.39 -34.64
N GLU A 778 -53.97 -5.64 -33.87
CA GLU A 778 -55.43 -5.74 -33.89
C GLU A 778 -55.88 -5.41 -35.31
N GLU A 779 -56.00 -6.44 -36.15
CA GLU A 779 -56.95 -6.41 -37.26
C GLU A 779 -58.26 -7.04 -36.78
N ALA A 780 -59.34 -6.31 -37.07
CA ALA A 780 -60.73 -6.52 -36.71
C ALA A 780 -61.37 -7.76 -37.36
#